data_AF-A0A8C1F5D3-F1
#
_entry.id   AF-A0A8C1F5D3-F1
#
_cell.length_a   1.000
_cell.length_b   1.000
_cell.length_c   1.000
_cell.angle_alpha   90.00
_cell.angle_beta   90.00
_cell.angle_gamma   90.00
#
_symmetry.space_group_name_H-M   'P 1'
#
loop_
_entity.id
_entity.type
_entity.pdbx_description
1 polymer ?
#
loop_
_entity_poly.entity_id
_entity_poly.type
_entity_poly.pdbx_seq_one_letter_code
_entity_poly.pdbx_strand_id
1 'polypeptide(L)'
;MAGTEGPLKSLFENKALSKPKKDEKRLSVERIYQKKTQLEHILLRPDTYIGSVEPVTQQMWVFDEDMGMNCRDITYVPGLYKIFDEILVNAADNKQRDKTMNCIKVNIDSENNTISVWNNGKGIPVVEHKVEKVYVPALIFGQLLTSSNYDDDEKKVTGGRNGYGAKLCNIFSIKFTVETACRESKRCFKQTWFDNMGRAGEYKIKPFDGDDYTCITFQPDLAKFKMQALDKDTVALLTRRAYDIAGSTKGVRVFLNGKKLPVNGFRSYVDLYLKDKVDETGSPLTIVHEAVNDRWEVCLTLSDKGFQQVSFVNSIATTKGGRHSDYVADQIVSKLIEVVKKKNKAGVAVKPFQVKNHMWLFVNCLIENPSFDSQTKENMTLQQKNFGSTCSLSEKFVKQANNCGIVESIMNWVKFKAQAQLNKKCSAVKHTKIKGVPKLDDANDAGGKNSTSCTLILTEGDSAKTLAVSGLGVVGRDRYGVFPLRGKMLNVREASHKQIMENAEINNIIKILGLQYKKNYSDPESLKSLRYGKLMIMTDQVRLYTVCLLQNIRCSLCLPLSSTIYKNKQELAFYSIPEFNEWKEKQSNTKSWKIKYYKGLGTSTSKEAKEYFSDMMRHRIPFKYSGPADDEAITLAFSKKMVDERKEWLTSFMINRRQRREHNLPEEYLYGQETTSLTYHDFINKELVQFSNSDNERSIPCLVDGLKPGQRKVLFCCFKRNDKREVKVAQLAGSVAEMSAYHHGEVRAFVPLTSFIV
;
A
#
# COMPACT_ATOMS: atom_id res chain seq x y z
N MET A 1 -37.74 -66.11 -37.70
CA MET A 1 -39.18 -65.83 -37.85
C MET A 1 -39.35 -64.34 -38.00
N ALA A 2 -40.18 -63.97 -38.96
CA ALA A 2 -40.40 -62.63 -39.50
C ALA A 2 -41.30 -61.74 -38.64
N GLY A 3 -41.39 -60.45 -38.99
CA GLY A 3 -42.42 -59.50 -38.57
C GLY A 3 -41.87 -58.07 -38.41
N THR A 4 -41.53 -57.29 -39.44
CA THR A 4 -42.37 -56.40 -40.31
C THR A 4 -43.31 -55.42 -39.61
N GLU A 5 -42.95 -54.13 -39.75
CA GLU A 5 -43.73 -52.92 -40.14
C GLU A 5 -45.01 -52.47 -39.40
N GLY A 6 -45.03 -51.16 -39.11
CA GLY A 6 -46.25 -50.37 -38.89
C GLY A 6 -46.01 -49.00 -38.24
N PRO A 7 -46.30 -47.85 -38.91
CA PRO A 7 -46.01 -46.50 -38.41
C PRO A 7 -47.09 -45.97 -37.44
N LEU A 8 -46.69 -45.17 -36.45
CA LEU A 8 -47.58 -44.43 -35.57
C LEU A 8 -48.44 -43.45 -36.38
N LYS A 9 -49.68 -43.84 -36.66
CA LYS A 9 -50.74 -42.98 -37.20
C LYS A 9 -51.05 -41.83 -36.23
N SER A 10 -51.28 -40.66 -36.80
CA SER A 10 -51.79 -39.46 -36.12
C SER A 10 -53.10 -39.74 -35.41
N LEU A 11 -53.08 -39.70 -34.09
CA LEU A 11 -54.27 -39.82 -33.25
C LEU A 11 -54.66 -38.41 -32.77
N PHE A 12 -55.84 -38.00 -33.24
CA PHE A 12 -56.71 -36.93 -32.74
C PHE A 12 -56.74 -35.61 -33.53
N GLU A 13 -57.77 -35.53 -34.37
CA GLU A 13 -58.41 -34.32 -34.87
C GLU A 13 -58.90 -33.42 -33.72
N ASN A 14 -58.83 -32.11 -33.94
CA ASN A 14 -59.33 -31.07 -33.03
C ASN A 14 -60.85 -31.20 -32.80
N LYS A 15 -61.26 -31.79 -31.68
CA LYS A 15 -62.63 -31.61 -31.16
C LYS A 15 -62.70 -30.33 -30.31
N ALA A 16 -63.69 -29.48 -30.61
CA ALA A 16 -64.01 -28.30 -29.82
C ALA A 16 -64.49 -28.71 -28.41
N LEU A 17 -63.75 -28.27 -27.38
CA LEU A 17 -64.09 -28.48 -25.98
C LEU A 17 -65.14 -27.46 -25.51
N SER A 18 -66.18 -27.98 -24.86
CA SER A 18 -67.21 -27.22 -24.15
C SER A 18 -66.61 -26.45 -22.97
N LYS A 19 -67.11 -25.22 -22.74
CA LYS A 19 -66.64 -24.30 -21.70
C LYS A 19 -66.83 -24.89 -20.29
N PRO A 20 -65.77 -25.02 -19.45
CA PRO A 20 -65.95 -25.27 -18.03
C PRO A 20 -66.07 -23.96 -17.24
N LYS A 21 -66.82 -24.02 -16.15
CA LYS A 21 -67.09 -22.94 -15.19
C LYS A 21 -65.79 -22.36 -14.62
N LYS A 22 -65.76 -21.03 -14.51
CA LYS A 22 -64.67 -20.22 -13.94
C LYS A 22 -64.47 -20.58 -12.46
N ASP A 23 -63.30 -21.14 -12.14
CA ASP A 23 -62.76 -21.19 -10.79
C ASP A 23 -61.42 -20.43 -10.84
N GLU A 24 -61.39 -19.19 -10.34
CA GLU A 24 -60.34 -18.20 -10.66
C GLU A 24 -58.95 -18.47 -10.03
N LYS A 25 -58.76 -19.60 -9.32
CA LYS A 25 -57.50 -19.92 -8.63
C LYS A 25 -56.79 -21.22 -9.03
N ARG A 26 -57.32 -22.03 -9.96
CA ARG A 26 -56.58 -23.17 -10.54
C ARG A 26 -56.34 -22.96 -12.03
N LEU A 27 -55.11 -22.58 -12.38
CA LEU A 27 -54.66 -22.59 -13.78
C LEU A 27 -54.73 -24.03 -14.30
N SER A 28 -55.25 -24.23 -15.52
CA SER A 28 -55.21 -25.54 -16.17
C SER A 28 -53.76 -25.97 -16.43
N VAL A 29 -53.52 -27.27 -16.54
CA VAL A 29 -52.17 -27.84 -16.75
C VAL A 29 -51.51 -27.22 -17.99
N GLU A 30 -52.28 -26.98 -19.06
CA GLU A 30 -51.81 -26.36 -20.31
C GLU A 30 -51.47 -24.88 -20.17
N ARG A 31 -52.09 -24.18 -19.20
CA ARG A 31 -51.73 -22.79 -18.85
C ARG A 31 -50.47 -22.74 -17.99
N ILE A 32 -50.21 -23.77 -17.18
CA ILE A 32 -49.03 -23.87 -16.33
C ILE A 32 -47.80 -24.27 -17.16
N TYR A 33 -47.90 -25.29 -18.01
CA TYR A 33 -46.79 -25.80 -18.82
C TYR A 33 -46.92 -25.33 -20.27
N GLN A 34 -46.19 -24.28 -20.62
CA GLN A 34 -46.24 -23.67 -21.95
C GLN A 34 -44.97 -23.97 -22.76
N LYS A 35 -45.12 -24.36 -24.02
CA LYS A 35 -44.03 -24.39 -25.00
C LYS A 35 -43.99 -23.05 -25.74
N LYS A 36 -42.81 -22.44 -25.83
CA LYS A 36 -42.58 -21.19 -26.57
C LYS A 36 -41.69 -21.45 -27.77
N THR A 37 -41.87 -20.68 -28.85
CA THR A 37 -40.89 -20.65 -29.94
C THR A 37 -39.62 -19.94 -29.48
N GLN A 38 -38.50 -20.10 -30.21
CA GLN A 38 -37.25 -19.43 -29.84
C GLN A 38 -37.39 -17.90 -29.87
N LEU A 39 -38.10 -17.36 -30.87
CA LEU A 39 -38.35 -15.92 -30.99
C LEU A 39 -39.22 -15.41 -29.83
N GLU A 40 -40.29 -16.14 -29.47
CA GLU A 40 -41.11 -15.80 -28.30
C GLU A 40 -40.30 -15.84 -27.00
N HIS A 41 -39.41 -16.83 -26.85
CA HIS A 41 -38.57 -16.94 -25.66
C HIS A 41 -37.58 -15.78 -25.55
N ILE A 42 -36.95 -15.35 -26.66
CA ILE A 42 -36.05 -14.19 -26.69
C ILE A 42 -36.78 -12.93 -26.23
N LEU A 43 -37.99 -12.70 -26.73
CA LEU A 43 -38.81 -11.54 -26.34
C LEU A 43 -39.33 -11.62 -24.90
N LEU A 44 -39.62 -12.84 -24.41
CA LEU A 44 -40.11 -13.05 -23.04
C LEU A 44 -38.98 -12.99 -22.00
N ARG A 45 -37.76 -13.42 -22.35
CA ARG A 45 -36.60 -13.54 -21.46
C ARG A 45 -35.34 -12.92 -22.10
N PRO A 46 -35.35 -11.59 -22.34
CA PRO A 46 -34.26 -10.88 -23.02
C PRO A 46 -32.91 -10.97 -22.28
N ASP A 47 -32.93 -11.08 -20.95
CA ASP A 47 -31.75 -11.03 -20.08
C ASP A 47 -30.62 -11.98 -20.50
N THR A 48 -30.98 -13.19 -20.96
CA THR A 48 -30.02 -14.22 -21.37
C THR A 48 -29.39 -13.97 -22.75
N TYR A 49 -29.96 -13.06 -23.55
CA TYR A 49 -29.54 -12.78 -24.93
C TYR A 49 -28.89 -11.41 -25.08
N ILE A 50 -29.55 -10.35 -24.59
CA ILE A 50 -29.08 -8.96 -24.74
C ILE A 50 -28.74 -8.30 -23.40
N GLY A 51 -29.01 -8.98 -22.27
CA GLY A 51 -28.96 -8.37 -20.94
C GLY A 51 -30.30 -7.72 -20.57
N SER A 52 -30.31 -7.04 -19.41
CA SER A 52 -31.55 -6.50 -18.85
C SER A 52 -32.20 -5.43 -19.74
N VAL A 53 -33.52 -5.49 -19.83
CA VAL A 53 -34.36 -4.43 -20.44
C VAL A 53 -34.85 -3.41 -19.42
N GLU A 54 -34.46 -3.57 -18.15
CA GLU A 54 -34.73 -2.58 -17.11
C GLU A 54 -33.67 -1.47 -17.13
N PRO A 55 -34.06 -0.22 -16.83
CA PRO A 55 -33.11 0.86 -16.66
C PRO A 55 -32.23 0.60 -15.43
N VAL A 56 -30.91 0.75 -15.59
CA VAL A 56 -29.92 0.60 -14.54
C VAL A 56 -29.14 1.89 -14.42
N THR A 57 -28.98 2.37 -13.18
CA THR A 57 -28.11 3.51 -12.87
C THR A 57 -26.76 2.99 -12.38
N GLN A 58 -25.69 3.37 -13.07
CA GLN A 58 -24.33 3.04 -12.65
C GLN A 58 -23.33 4.11 -13.09
N GLN A 59 -22.24 4.23 -12.34
CA GLN A 59 -21.13 5.10 -12.70
C GLN A 59 -20.38 4.51 -13.89
N MET A 60 -20.36 5.23 -15.00
CA MET A 60 -19.68 4.80 -16.23
C MET A 60 -18.90 5.96 -16.84
N TRP A 61 -17.87 5.59 -17.60
CA TRP A 61 -17.30 6.48 -18.59
C TRP A 61 -18.30 6.69 -19.72
N VAL A 62 -18.53 7.94 -20.11
CA VAL A 62 -19.33 8.37 -21.26
C VAL A 62 -18.64 9.52 -21.98
N PHE A 63 -19.12 9.86 -23.16
CA PHE A 63 -18.62 11.00 -23.92
C PHE A 63 -19.77 11.99 -24.14
N ASP A 64 -19.67 13.14 -23.48
CA ASP A 64 -20.58 14.27 -23.69
C ASP A 64 -19.86 15.28 -24.60
N GLU A 65 -20.55 15.87 -25.59
CA GLU A 65 -19.90 16.78 -26.55
C GLU A 65 -19.25 18.00 -25.87
N ASP A 66 -19.86 18.51 -24.79
CA ASP A 66 -19.40 19.70 -24.06
C ASP A 66 -18.24 19.40 -23.10
N MET A 67 -18.24 18.23 -22.46
CA MET A 67 -17.28 17.87 -21.41
C MET A 67 -16.17 16.90 -21.89
N GLY A 68 -16.38 16.25 -23.03
CA GLY A 68 -15.54 15.15 -23.48
C GLY A 68 -15.73 13.86 -22.67
N MET A 69 -14.69 13.03 -22.62
CA MET A 69 -14.70 11.76 -21.88
C MET A 69 -14.75 12.02 -20.38
N ASN A 70 -15.84 11.62 -19.73
CA ASN A 70 -16.04 11.86 -18.30
C ASN A 70 -16.69 10.65 -17.62
N CYS A 71 -16.55 10.56 -16.30
CA CYS A 71 -17.07 9.45 -15.49
C CYS A 71 -18.17 9.98 -14.57
N ARG A 72 -19.42 9.60 -14.84
CA ARG A 72 -20.61 10.05 -14.12
C ARG A 72 -21.64 8.94 -13.99
N ASP A 73 -22.59 9.12 -13.07
CA ASP A 73 -23.74 8.22 -13.00
C ASP A 73 -24.62 8.47 -14.23
N ILE A 74 -24.95 7.38 -14.93
CA ILE A 74 -25.86 7.39 -16.06
C ILE A 74 -26.97 6.37 -15.82
N THR A 75 -28.17 6.67 -16.29
CA THR A 75 -29.27 5.70 -16.35
C THR A 75 -29.42 5.24 -17.79
N TYR A 76 -29.26 3.95 -18.03
CA TYR A 76 -29.36 3.38 -19.38
C TYR A 76 -29.94 1.97 -19.33
N VAL A 77 -30.38 1.46 -20.48
CA VAL A 77 -30.90 0.10 -20.61
C VAL A 77 -29.83 -0.81 -21.23
N PRO A 78 -29.29 -1.80 -20.49
CA PRO A 78 -28.23 -2.68 -20.98
C PRO A 78 -28.56 -3.39 -22.29
N GLY A 79 -29.80 -3.87 -22.44
CA GLY A 79 -30.28 -4.51 -23.66
C GLY A 79 -30.19 -3.63 -24.90
N LEU A 80 -30.54 -2.35 -24.78
CA LEU A 80 -30.48 -1.38 -25.89
C LEU A 80 -29.02 -1.10 -26.28
N TYR A 81 -28.16 -0.87 -25.30
CA TYR A 81 -26.72 -0.71 -25.54
C TYR A 81 -26.14 -1.94 -26.23
N LYS A 82 -26.57 -3.15 -25.82
CA LYS A 82 -26.03 -4.40 -26.36
C LYS A 82 -26.40 -4.63 -27.81
N ILE A 83 -27.65 -4.35 -28.22
CA ILE A 83 -28.04 -4.52 -29.63
C ILE A 83 -27.28 -3.57 -30.55
N PHE A 84 -26.96 -2.36 -30.09
CA PHE A 84 -26.10 -1.43 -30.82
C PHE A 84 -24.66 -1.93 -30.90
N ASP A 85 -24.10 -2.38 -29.77
CA ASP A 85 -22.74 -2.93 -29.70
C ASP A 85 -22.54 -4.12 -30.65
N GLU A 86 -23.52 -5.01 -30.77
CA GLU A 86 -23.42 -6.15 -31.70
C GLU A 86 -23.34 -5.70 -33.18
N ILE A 87 -24.00 -4.62 -33.58
CA ILE A 87 -23.88 -4.07 -34.94
C ILE A 87 -22.51 -3.42 -35.15
N LEU A 88 -22.03 -2.65 -34.17
CA LEU A 88 -20.70 -2.03 -34.23
C LEU A 88 -19.56 -3.06 -34.27
N VAL A 89 -19.65 -4.11 -33.46
CA VAL A 89 -18.66 -5.19 -33.43
C VAL A 89 -18.64 -5.93 -34.77
N ASN A 90 -19.80 -6.18 -35.38
CA ASN A 90 -19.85 -6.77 -36.73
C ASN A 90 -19.18 -5.88 -37.79
N ALA A 91 -19.37 -4.56 -37.71
CA ALA A 91 -18.68 -3.62 -38.60
C ALA A 91 -17.16 -3.62 -38.37
N ALA A 92 -16.71 -3.68 -37.11
CA ALA A 92 -15.29 -3.76 -36.76
C ALA A 92 -14.66 -5.11 -37.18
N ASP A 93 -15.39 -6.22 -37.03
CA ASP A 93 -14.97 -7.56 -37.48
C ASP A 93 -14.68 -7.60 -38.97
N ASN A 94 -15.34 -6.75 -39.77
CA ASN A 94 -15.06 -6.67 -41.19
C ASN A 94 -13.64 -6.18 -41.49
N LYS A 95 -12.97 -5.47 -40.57
CA LYS A 95 -11.53 -5.14 -40.69
C LYS A 95 -10.64 -6.39 -40.70
N GLN A 96 -11.03 -7.41 -39.93
CA GLN A 96 -10.28 -8.66 -39.84
C GLN A 96 -10.51 -9.53 -41.08
N ARG A 97 -11.73 -9.47 -41.65
CA ARG A 97 -12.09 -10.16 -42.90
C ARG A 97 -11.48 -9.49 -44.13
N ASP A 98 -11.48 -8.17 -44.14
CA ASP A 98 -10.94 -7.32 -45.20
C ASP A 98 -9.99 -6.26 -44.63
N LYS A 99 -8.69 -6.50 -44.82
CA LYS A 99 -7.64 -5.59 -44.39
C LYS A 99 -7.72 -4.21 -45.06
N THR A 100 -8.41 -4.07 -46.19
CA THR A 100 -8.55 -2.79 -46.91
C THR A 100 -9.60 -1.87 -46.31
N MET A 101 -10.50 -2.39 -45.47
CA MET A 101 -11.51 -1.58 -44.76
C MET A 101 -10.83 -0.47 -43.94
N ASN A 102 -11.33 0.76 -44.06
CA ASN A 102 -10.69 1.92 -43.44
C ASN A 102 -11.68 2.97 -42.91
N CYS A 103 -13.00 2.73 -43.03
CA CYS A 103 -14.01 3.68 -42.63
C CYS A 103 -15.25 3.00 -42.04
N ILE A 104 -15.66 3.49 -40.87
CA ILE A 104 -16.96 3.20 -40.25
C ILE A 104 -17.67 4.53 -40.04
N LYS A 105 -18.97 4.60 -40.32
CA LYS A 105 -19.81 5.77 -40.06
C LYS A 105 -20.96 5.33 -39.17
N VAL A 106 -21.14 6.02 -38.06
CA VAL A 106 -22.22 5.83 -37.09
C VAL A 106 -23.09 7.07 -37.15
N ASN A 107 -24.39 6.89 -37.35
CA ASN A 107 -25.36 7.99 -37.26
C ASN A 107 -26.39 7.64 -36.19
N ILE A 108 -26.52 8.48 -35.18
CA ILE A 108 -27.49 8.38 -34.10
C ILE A 108 -28.43 9.57 -34.25
N ASP A 109 -29.65 9.28 -34.68
CA ASP A 109 -30.73 10.25 -34.83
C ASP A 109 -31.70 10.07 -33.64
N SER A 110 -31.56 10.94 -32.64
CA SER A 110 -32.41 10.94 -31.44
C SER A 110 -33.83 11.44 -31.71
N GLU A 111 -34.04 12.24 -32.76
CA GLU A 111 -35.37 12.76 -33.11
C GLU A 111 -36.25 11.65 -33.68
N ASN A 112 -35.68 10.85 -34.58
CA ASN A 112 -36.38 9.71 -35.21
C ASN A 112 -36.10 8.37 -34.52
N ASN A 113 -35.38 8.36 -33.39
CA ASN A 113 -34.94 7.16 -32.67
C ASN A 113 -34.30 6.11 -33.59
N THR A 114 -33.52 6.57 -34.57
CA THR A 114 -32.94 5.73 -35.62
C THR A 114 -31.42 5.70 -35.50
N ILE A 115 -30.84 4.51 -35.59
CA ILE A 115 -29.40 4.32 -35.55
C ILE A 115 -28.97 3.65 -36.86
N SER A 116 -27.89 4.15 -37.47
CA SER A 116 -27.28 3.48 -38.62
C SER A 116 -25.78 3.31 -38.45
N VAL A 117 -25.28 2.15 -38.88
CA VAL A 117 -23.87 1.80 -38.87
C VAL A 117 -23.52 1.36 -40.29
N TRP A 118 -22.60 2.11 -40.90
CA TRP A 118 -22.08 1.86 -42.23
C TRP A 118 -20.60 1.55 -42.15
N ASN A 119 -20.13 0.57 -42.92
CA ASN A 119 -18.70 0.30 -43.10
C ASN A 119 -18.38 0.05 -44.58
N ASN A 120 -17.19 0.48 -44.99
CA ASN A 120 -16.64 0.06 -46.29
C ASN A 120 -15.95 -1.30 -46.17
N GLY A 121 -15.24 -1.67 -47.23
CA GLY A 121 -14.60 -2.98 -47.35
C GLY A 121 -15.60 -4.04 -47.80
N LYS A 122 -15.12 -5.27 -47.94
CA LYS A 122 -15.85 -6.38 -48.57
C LYS A 122 -17.29 -6.47 -48.08
N GLY A 123 -18.22 -6.39 -49.03
CA GLY A 123 -19.66 -6.45 -48.78
C GLY A 123 -20.13 -7.88 -48.57
N ILE A 124 -21.41 -8.03 -48.26
CA ILE A 124 -22.01 -9.35 -48.06
C ILE A 124 -22.41 -9.91 -49.44
N PRO A 125 -22.04 -11.16 -49.77
CA PRO A 125 -22.35 -11.73 -51.08
C PRO A 125 -23.84 -11.72 -51.41
N VAL A 126 -24.25 -11.03 -52.48
CA VAL A 126 -25.66 -11.01 -52.92
C VAL A 126 -25.94 -12.18 -53.85
N VAL A 127 -25.88 -13.38 -53.27
CA VAL A 127 -26.10 -14.66 -53.95
C VAL A 127 -27.16 -15.48 -53.21
N GLU A 128 -27.86 -16.33 -53.93
CA GLU A 128 -28.83 -17.25 -53.34
C GLU A 128 -28.08 -18.42 -52.66
N HIS A 129 -28.45 -18.72 -51.42
CA HIS A 129 -27.90 -19.84 -50.69
C HIS A 129 -28.47 -21.15 -51.22
N LYS A 130 -27.61 -22.07 -51.69
CA LYS A 130 -28.03 -23.27 -52.42
C LYS A 130 -28.97 -24.19 -51.62
N VAL A 131 -28.80 -24.24 -50.31
CA VAL A 131 -29.58 -25.11 -49.39
C VAL A 131 -30.84 -24.40 -48.90
N GLU A 132 -30.68 -23.18 -48.39
CA GLU A 132 -31.75 -22.42 -47.71
C GLU A 132 -32.67 -21.67 -48.68
N LYS A 133 -32.32 -21.61 -49.98
CA LYS A 133 -33.13 -21.00 -51.06
C LYS A 133 -33.53 -19.55 -50.80
N VAL A 134 -32.68 -18.82 -50.08
CA VAL A 134 -32.82 -17.38 -49.80
C VAL A 134 -31.49 -16.68 -50.05
N TYR A 135 -31.52 -15.38 -50.32
CA TYR A 135 -30.30 -14.59 -50.46
C TYR A 135 -29.50 -14.58 -49.15
N VAL A 136 -28.17 -14.68 -49.24
CA VAL A 136 -27.28 -14.71 -48.06
C VAL A 136 -27.52 -13.53 -47.09
N PRO A 137 -27.69 -12.26 -47.53
CA PRO A 137 -28.05 -11.18 -46.63
C PRO A 137 -29.40 -11.41 -45.91
N ALA A 138 -30.41 -11.92 -46.61
CA ALA A 138 -31.70 -12.25 -45.99
C ALA A 138 -31.57 -13.37 -44.95
N LEU A 139 -30.75 -14.37 -45.23
CA LEU A 139 -30.48 -15.49 -44.34
C LEU A 139 -29.82 -15.03 -43.03
N ILE A 140 -28.68 -14.34 -43.12
CA ILE A 140 -27.83 -14.06 -41.95
C ILE A 140 -28.36 -12.95 -41.03
N PHE A 141 -29.34 -12.17 -41.48
CA PHE A 141 -30.00 -11.11 -40.71
C PHE A 141 -31.48 -11.39 -40.39
N GLY A 142 -32.13 -12.31 -41.13
CA GLY A 142 -33.55 -12.65 -40.96
C GLY A 142 -33.82 -13.99 -40.30
N GLN A 143 -32.81 -14.86 -40.15
CA GLN A 143 -32.95 -16.16 -39.49
C GLN A 143 -31.97 -16.31 -38.32
N LEU A 144 -32.48 -16.79 -37.18
CA LEU A 144 -31.68 -17.14 -36.01
C LEU A 144 -30.70 -18.28 -36.33
N LEU A 145 -29.64 -18.43 -35.52
CA LEU A 145 -28.66 -19.52 -35.65
C LEU A 145 -27.92 -19.55 -37.00
N THR A 146 -27.62 -18.37 -37.54
CA THR A 146 -26.83 -18.19 -38.77
C THR A 146 -25.53 -17.45 -38.48
N SER A 147 -24.40 -18.02 -38.89
CA SER A 147 -23.06 -17.46 -38.63
C SER A 147 -22.04 -17.96 -39.65
N SER A 148 -21.02 -17.16 -39.93
CA SER A 148 -19.80 -17.59 -40.65
C SER A 148 -18.74 -18.18 -39.72
N ASN A 149 -19.02 -18.19 -38.41
CA ASN A 149 -18.06 -18.52 -37.36
C ASN A 149 -18.46 -19.79 -36.57
N TYR A 150 -19.14 -20.76 -37.21
CA TYR A 150 -19.48 -22.04 -36.58
C TYR A 150 -18.37 -23.08 -36.66
N ASP A 151 -17.46 -22.94 -37.62
CA ASP A 151 -16.25 -23.73 -37.69
C ASP A 151 -15.22 -23.16 -36.71
N ASP A 152 -15.10 -23.80 -35.55
CA ASP A 152 -14.16 -23.47 -34.47
C ASP A 152 -12.74 -24.05 -34.72
N ASP A 153 -12.55 -24.90 -35.74
CA ASP A 153 -11.21 -25.37 -36.16
C ASP A 153 -10.42 -24.22 -36.82
N GLU A 154 -11.13 -23.27 -37.44
CA GLU A 154 -10.56 -22.03 -37.92
C GLU A 154 -10.38 -21.04 -36.76
N LYS A 155 -9.10 -20.72 -36.46
CA LYS A 155 -8.74 -19.81 -35.37
C LYS A 155 -9.05 -18.35 -35.74
N LYS A 156 -10.20 -17.85 -35.30
CA LYS A 156 -10.71 -16.52 -35.64
C LYS A 156 -10.46 -15.53 -34.51
N VAL A 157 -10.15 -14.28 -34.90
CA VAL A 157 -10.01 -13.12 -34.00
C VAL A 157 -11.17 -12.13 -34.14
N THR A 158 -12.37 -12.65 -34.46
CA THR A 158 -13.61 -11.87 -34.57
C THR A 158 -14.38 -11.85 -33.25
N GLY A 159 -15.20 -10.84 -33.03
CA GLY A 159 -16.09 -10.72 -31.87
C GLY A 159 -17.40 -11.50 -32.01
N GLY A 160 -17.86 -11.76 -33.24
CA GLY A 160 -18.99 -12.65 -33.52
C GLY A 160 -18.65 -14.13 -33.29
N ARG A 161 -19.44 -14.86 -32.51
CA ARG A 161 -19.25 -16.32 -32.29
C ARG A 161 -20.56 -17.09 -32.43
N ASN A 162 -21.56 -16.69 -31.65
CA ASN A 162 -22.76 -17.49 -31.43
C ASN A 162 -23.84 -17.35 -32.52
N GLY A 163 -23.65 -16.47 -33.51
CA GLY A 163 -24.62 -16.30 -34.60
C GLY A 163 -25.94 -15.61 -34.20
N TYR A 164 -25.97 -14.86 -33.10
CA TYR A 164 -27.18 -14.16 -32.61
C TYR A 164 -27.18 -12.65 -32.86
N GLY A 165 -26.04 -11.97 -32.73
CA GLY A 165 -25.93 -10.51 -32.54
C GLY A 165 -26.82 -9.65 -33.43
N ALA A 166 -26.66 -9.75 -34.76
CA ALA A 166 -27.43 -8.92 -35.68
C ALA A 166 -28.94 -9.25 -35.70
N LYS A 167 -29.30 -10.52 -35.45
CA LYS A 167 -30.71 -10.93 -35.32
C LYS A 167 -31.33 -10.42 -34.03
N LEU A 168 -30.58 -10.39 -32.93
CA LEU A 168 -31.05 -9.80 -31.69
C LEU A 168 -31.37 -8.31 -31.89
N CYS A 169 -30.52 -7.58 -32.62
CA CYS A 169 -30.84 -6.20 -33.01
C CYS A 169 -32.13 -6.12 -33.84
N ASN A 170 -32.32 -7.01 -34.81
CA ASN A 170 -33.55 -7.08 -35.61
C ASN A 170 -34.80 -7.39 -34.75
N ILE A 171 -34.72 -8.39 -33.87
CA ILE A 171 -35.82 -8.79 -32.96
C ILE A 171 -36.21 -7.65 -32.02
N PHE A 172 -35.27 -6.86 -31.53
CA PHE A 172 -35.56 -5.72 -30.64
C PHE A 172 -35.73 -4.39 -31.38
N SER A 173 -36.05 -4.43 -32.67
CA SER A 173 -36.34 -3.24 -33.49
C SER A 173 -37.74 -3.28 -34.08
N ILE A 174 -38.38 -2.11 -34.18
CA ILE A 174 -39.64 -1.91 -34.93
C ILE A 174 -39.37 -1.98 -36.42
N LYS A 175 -38.21 -1.47 -36.84
CA LYS A 175 -37.75 -1.45 -38.23
C LYS A 175 -36.27 -1.75 -38.29
N PHE A 176 -35.86 -2.72 -39.10
CA PHE A 176 -34.46 -3.10 -39.29
C PHE A 176 -34.17 -3.24 -40.78
N THR A 177 -33.25 -2.45 -41.31
CA THR A 177 -32.91 -2.40 -42.73
C THR A 177 -31.47 -2.79 -42.95
N VAL A 178 -31.25 -3.75 -43.83
CA VAL A 178 -29.93 -4.14 -44.31
C VAL A 178 -29.79 -3.63 -45.73
N GLU A 179 -28.71 -2.90 -45.99
CA GLU A 179 -28.30 -2.48 -47.32
C GLU A 179 -26.83 -2.85 -47.52
N THR A 180 -26.53 -3.63 -48.55
CA THR A 180 -25.15 -4.08 -48.82
C THR A 180 -24.89 -4.12 -50.30
N ALA A 181 -23.69 -3.72 -50.70
CA ALA A 181 -23.23 -3.77 -52.07
C ALA A 181 -21.96 -4.61 -52.14
N CYS A 182 -21.92 -5.52 -53.11
CA CYS A 182 -20.82 -6.45 -53.27
C CYS A 182 -20.40 -6.54 -54.74
N ARG A 183 -19.16 -6.11 -55.01
CA ARG A 183 -18.51 -6.02 -56.33
C ARG A 183 -18.32 -7.39 -56.98
N GLU A 184 -18.05 -8.43 -56.20
CA GLU A 184 -18.01 -9.82 -56.71
C GLU A 184 -19.36 -10.23 -57.31
N SER A 185 -20.46 -9.87 -56.65
CA SER A 185 -21.82 -10.16 -57.14
C SER A 185 -22.38 -9.12 -58.12
N LYS A 186 -21.70 -7.97 -58.29
CA LYS A 186 -22.14 -6.79 -59.06
C LYS A 186 -23.57 -6.35 -58.74
N ARG A 187 -23.99 -6.51 -57.48
CA ARG A 187 -25.36 -6.31 -57.02
C ARG A 187 -25.36 -5.54 -55.70
N CYS A 188 -26.36 -4.68 -55.54
CA CYS A 188 -26.75 -4.07 -54.28
C CYS A 188 -28.07 -4.71 -53.82
N PHE A 189 -28.11 -5.09 -52.55
CA PHE A 189 -29.25 -5.69 -51.88
C PHE A 189 -29.77 -4.75 -50.81
N LYS A 190 -31.09 -4.56 -50.76
CA LYS A 190 -31.76 -3.85 -49.68
C LYS A 190 -33.00 -4.60 -49.22
N GLN A 191 -33.11 -4.89 -47.92
CA GLN A 191 -34.30 -5.48 -47.34
C GLN A 191 -34.58 -4.86 -45.97
N THR A 192 -35.87 -4.71 -45.65
CA THR A 192 -36.33 -4.18 -44.36
C THR A 192 -37.24 -5.20 -43.68
N TRP A 193 -36.98 -5.46 -42.40
CA TRP A 193 -37.83 -6.22 -41.48
C TRP A 193 -38.60 -5.27 -40.58
N PHE A 194 -39.77 -5.72 -40.16
CA PHE A 194 -40.70 -5.00 -39.30
C PHE A 194 -41.14 -5.88 -38.14
N ASP A 195 -41.69 -5.24 -37.11
CA ASP A 195 -42.47 -5.89 -36.05
C ASP A 195 -41.65 -7.00 -35.33
N ASN A 196 -40.48 -6.62 -34.80
CA ASN A 196 -39.59 -7.52 -34.05
C ASN A 196 -39.10 -8.74 -34.85
N MET A 197 -38.76 -8.55 -36.13
CA MET A 197 -38.44 -9.60 -37.11
C MET A 197 -39.64 -10.52 -37.45
N GLY A 198 -40.86 -10.19 -37.01
CA GLY A 198 -42.07 -10.96 -37.29
C GLY A 198 -42.51 -10.89 -38.75
N ARG A 199 -42.12 -9.84 -39.48
CA ARG A 199 -42.43 -9.67 -40.90
C ARG A 199 -41.22 -9.18 -41.69
N ALA A 200 -40.89 -9.88 -42.77
CA ALA A 200 -39.89 -9.43 -43.75
C ALA A 200 -40.59 -8.69 -44.89
N GLY A 201 -40.10 -7.50 -45.25
CA GLY A 201 -40.49 -6.80 -46.47
C GLY A 201 -39.81 -7.41 -47.71
N GLU A 202 -40.27 -7.02 -48.89
CA GLU A 202 -39.66 -7.43 -50.15
C GLU A 202 -38.22 -6.93 -50.26
N TYR A 203 -37.31 -7.80 -50.70
CA TYR A 203 -35.95 -7.41 -50.99
C TYR A 203 -35.85 -6.73 -52.36
N LYS A 204 -35.03 -5.68 -52.45
CA LYS A 204 -34.72 -4.97 -53.69
C LYS A 204 -33.29 -5.29 -54.09
N ILE A 205 -33.11 -5.85 -55.29
CA ILE A 205 -31.80 -6.12 -55.87
C ILE A 205 -31.62 -5.20 -57.08
N LYS A 206 -30.51 -4.47 -57.11
CA LYS A 206 -30.15 -3.59 -58.22
C LYS A 206 -28.74 -3.92 -58.72
N PRO A 207 -28.45 -3.76 -60.02
CA PRO A 207 -27.08 -3.73 -60.51
C PRO A 207 -26.27 -2.68 -59.76
N PHE A 208 -25.01 -2.98 -59.44
CA PHE A 208 -24.12 -2.08 -58.71
C PHE A 208 -22.70 -2.13 -59.28
N ASP A 209 -22.16 -0.95 -59.58
CA ASP A 209 -20.81 -0.75 -60.10
C ASP A 209 -20.11 0.37 -59.30
N GLY A 210 -19.70 0.02 -58.08
CA GLY A 210 -19.07 0.94 -57.14
C GLY A 210 -18.30 0.17 -56.06
N ASP A 211 -17.92 0.86 -55.00
CA ASP A 211 -17.19 0.27 -53.88
C ASP A 211 -18.09 -0.53 -52.94
N ASP A 212 -17.55 -1.62 -52.41
CA ASP A 212 -18.26 -2.47 -51.45
C ASP A 212 -18.59 -1.72 -50.16
N TYR A 213 -19.80 -1.97 -49.65
CA TYR A 213 -20.21 -1.48 -48.34
C TYR A 213 -21.30 -2.36 -47.72
N THR A 214 -21.44 -2.20 -46.40
CA THR A 214 -22.59 -2.70 -45.65
C THR A 214 -23.12 -1.57 -44.76
N CYS A 215 -24.43 -1.40 -44.76
CA CYS A 215 -25.16 -0.43 -43.97
C CYS A 215 -26.30 -1.14 -43.24
N ILE A 216 -26.31 -1.02 -41.91
CA ILE A 216 -27.39 -1.53 -41.07
C ILE A 216 -28.05 -0.34 -40.42
N THR A 217 -29.34 -0.16 -40.68
CA THR A 217 -30.16 0.91 -40.09
C THR A 217 -31.28 0.29 -39.28
N PHE A 218 -31.41 0.64 -38.01
CA PHE A 218 -32.42 0.09 -37.13
C PHE A 218 -33.07 1.16 -36.26
N GLN A 219 -34.36 0.96 -35.99
CA GLN A 219 -35.17 1.76 -35.08
C GLN A 219 -35.56 0.86 -33.91
N PRO A 220 -34.90 1.00 -32.75
CA PRO A 220 -35.16 0.16 -31.58
C PRO A 220 -36.63 0.22 -31.15
N ASP A 221 -37.15 -0.92 -30.69
CA ASP A 221 -38.47 -0.98 -30.05
C ASP A 221 -38.37 -0.46 -28.61
N LEU A 222 -38.37 0.86 -28.47
CA LEU A 222 -38.16 1.54 -27.18
C LEU A 222 -39.20 1.14 -26.12
N ALA A 223 -40.41 0.75 -26.53
CA ALA A 223 -41.43 0.26 -25.61
C ALA A 223 -40.97 -1.02 -24.86
N LYS A 224 -40.24 -1.93 -25.55
CA LYS A 224 -39.64 -3.12 -24.93
C LYS A 224 -38.50 -2.79 -23.97
N PHE A 225 -37.87 -1.63 -24.14
CA PHE A 225 -36.82 -1.10 -23.27
C PHE A 225 -37.37 -0.14 -22.21
N LYS A 226 -38.69 0.05 -22.10
CA LYS A 226 -39.34 1.00 -21.18
C LYS A 226 -38.87 2.45 -21.39
N MET A 227 -38.55 2.80 -22.63
CA MET A 227 -38.10 4.12 -23.04
C MET A 227 -39.10 4.76 -24.02
N GLN A 228 -39.12 6.09 -24.08
CA GLN A 228 -39.94 6.85 -25.03
C GLN A 228 -39.09 7.46 -26.16
N ALA A 229 -37.85 7.81 -25.85
CA ALA A 229 -36.88 8.35 -26.79
C ALA A 229 -35.46 7.91 -26.38
N LEU A 230 -34.50 8.05 -27.29
CA LEU A 230 -33.08 7.95 -26.98
C LEU A 230 -32.67 9.17 -26.13
N ASP A 231 -32.67 9.00 -24.81
CA ASP A 231 -32.27 10.06 -23.87
C ASP A 231 -30.78 10.43 -23.97
N LYS A 232 -30.41 11.55 -23.34
CA LYS A 232 -29.04 12.07 -23.38
C LYS A 232 -28.01 11.09 -22.81
N ASP A 233 -28.35 10.35 -21.77
CA ASP A 233 -27.46 9.37 -21.13
C ASP A 233 -27.16 8.20 -22.08
N THR A 234 -28.20 7.69 -22.74
CA THR A 234 -28.09 6.65 -23.75
C THR A 234 -27.24 7.15 -24.92
N VAL A 235 -27.54 8.33 -25.47
CA VAL A 235 -26.77 8.91 -26.58
C VAL A 235 -25.30 9.12 -26.21
N ALA A 236 -25.00 9.60 -25.01
CA ALA A 236 -23.62 9.77 -24.52
C ALA A 236 -22.87 8.43 -24.41
N LEU A 237 -23.57 7.36 -23.99
CA LEU A 237 -23.01 6.01 -23.91
C LEU A 237 -22.76 5.41 -25.31
N LEU A 238 -23.71 5.53 -26.24
CA LEU A 238 -23.54 5.07 -27.62
C LEU A 238 -22.43 5.85 -28.33
N THR A 239 -22.35 7.16 -28.08
CA THR A 239 -21.29 8.05 -28.59
C THR A 239 -19.93 7.58 -28.11
N ARG A 240 -19.75 7.35 -26.80
CA ARG A 240 -18.51 6.79 -26.26
C ARG A 240 -18.14 5.48 -26.95
N ARG A 241 -19.12 4.61 -27.20
CA ARG A 241 -18.83 3.33 -27.86
C ARG A 241 -18.35 3.48 -29.31
N ALA A 242 -18.77 4.53 -30.03
CA ALA A 242 -18.16 4.88 -31.32
C ALA A 242 -16.69 5.32 -31.17
N TYR A 243 -16.34 6.08 -30.12
CA TYR A 243 -14.95 6.39 -29.77
C TYR A 243 -14.14 5.14 -29.43
N ASP A 244 -14.73 4.20 -28.69
CA ASP A 244 -14.11 2.92 -28.35
C ASP A 244 -13.72 2.14 -29.62
N ILE A 245 -14.59 2.10 -30.63
CA ILE A 245 -14.30 1.46 -31.92
C ILE A 245 -13.17 2.18 -32.67
N ALA A 246 -13.15 3.52 -32.63
CA ALA A 246 -12.10 4.32 -33.25
C ALA A 246 -10.72 4.07 -32.61
N GLY A 247 -10.68 3.83 -31.30
CA GLY A 247 -9.46 3.51 -30.56
C GLY A 247 -9.01 2.06 -30.72
N SER A 248 -9.94 1.11 -30.66
CA SER A 248 -9.65 -0.34 -30.66
C SER A 248 -9.39 -0.92 -32.06
N THR A 249 -9.96 -0.33 -33.11
CA THR A 249 -9.86 -0.86 -34.48
C THR A 249 -8.75 -0.18 -35.27
N LYS A 250 -7.57 -0.81 -35.30
CA LYS A 250 -6.36 -0.26 -35.94
C LYS A 250 -6.58 0.06 -37.43
N GLY A 251 -6.28 1.30 -37.81
CA GLY A 251 -6.32 1.77 -39.20
C GLY A 251 -7.72 2.10 -39.74
N VAL A 252 -8.73 2.22 -38.88
CA VAL A 252 -10.10 2.58 -39.28
C VAL A 252 -10.45 3.98 -38.79
N ARG A 253 -10.98 4.82 -39.69
CA ARG A 253 -11.51 6.15 -39.38
C ARG A 253 -12.99 6.02 -39.04
N VAL A 254 -13.39 6.51 -37.87
CA VAL A 254 -14.79 6.50 -37.45
C VAL A 254 -15.38 7.90 -37.59
N PHE A 255 -16.58 7.97 -38.17
CA PHE A 255 -17.39 9.18 -38.23
C PHE A 255 -18.62 9.01 -37.36
N LEU A 256 -18.99 10.04 -36.61
CA LEU A 256 -20.23 10.10 -35.83
C LEU A 256 -21.05 11.28 -36.33
N ASN A 257 -22.28 11.03 -36.77
CA ASN A 257 -23.20 12.05 -37.30
C ASN A 257 -22.53 12.97 -38.35
N GLY A 258 -21.75 12.37 -39.25
CA GLY A 258 -21.01 13.06 -40.31
C GLY A 258 -19.68 13.70 -39.89
N LYS A 259 -19.39 13.83 -38.58
CA LYS A 259 -18.13 14.39 -38.06
C LYS A 259 -17.09 13.30 -37.85
N LYS A 260 -15.85 13.51 -38.31
CA LYS A 260 -14.74 12.57 -38.06
C LYS A 260 -14.32 12.63 -36.59
N LEU A 261 -14.24 11.48 -35.91
CA LEU A 261 -13.75 11.42 -34.54
C LEU A 261 -12.23 11.70 -34.48
N PRO A 262 -11.74 12.51 -33.53
CA PRO A 262 -10.33 12.88 -33.40
C PRO A 262 -9.47 11.79 -32.74
N VAL A 263 -9.66 10.54 -33.15
CA VAL A 263 -8.94 9.36 -32.62
C VAL A 263 -8.14 8.72 -33.75
N ASN A 264 -6.82 8.67 -33.58
CA ASN A 264 -5.85 8.13 -34.53
C ASN A 264 -5.14 6.89 -33.95
N GLY A 265 -5.91 5.95 -33.38
CA GLY A 265 -5.42 4.72 -32.76
C GLY A 265 -5.50 4.72 -31.23
N PHE A 266 -5.07 3.62 -30.62
CA PHE A 266 -5.34 3.32 -29.22
C PHE A 266 -4.69 4.32 -28.25
N ARG A 267 -3.45 4.76 -28.51
CA ARG A 267 -2.78 5.79 -27.69
C ARG A 267 -3.62 7.08 -27.59
N SER A 268 -4.10 7.60 -28.72
CA SER A 268 -4.90 8.83 -28.77
C SER A 268 -6.27 8.68 -28.12
N TYR A 269 -6.84 7.47 -28.13
CA TYR A 269 -8.05 7.15 -27.39
C TYR A 269 -7.81 7.21 -25.88
N VAL A 270 -6.69 6.68 -25.39
CA VAL A 270 -6.30 6.74 -23.98
C VAL A 270 -6.09 8.19 -23.51
N ASP A 271 -5.58 9.07 -24.38
CA ASP A 271 -5.41 10.49 -24.05
C ASP A 271 -6.74 11.19 -23.71
N LEU A 272 -7.88 10.72 -24.25
CA LEU A 272 -9.20 11.26 -23.92
C LEU A 272 -9.56 11.09 -22.43
N TYR A 273 -9.11 10.00 -21.79
CA TYR A 273 -9.38 9.71 -20.38
C TYR A 273 -8.56 10.56 -19.40
N LEU A 274 -7.46 11.11 -19.90
CA LEU A 274 -6.39 11.70 -19.09
C LEU A 274 -6.23 13.19 -19.36
N LYS A 275 -7.01 13.72 -20.31
CA LYS A 275 -7.19 15.16 -20.50
C LYS A 275 -7.58 15.79 -19.16
N ASP A 276 -6.82 16.81 -18.76
CA ASP A 276 -6.98 17.57 -17.51
C ASP A 276 -6.69 16.81 -16.20
N LYS A 277 -6.21 15.56 -16.26
CA LYS A 277 -5.76 14.83 -15.07
C LYS A 277 -4.28 15.08 -14.79
N VAL A 278 -4.04 15.53 -13.56
CA VAL A 278 -2.70 15.81 -13.04
C VAL A 278 -2.34 14.84 -11.91
N ASP A 279 -1.04 14.67 -11.70
CA ASP A 279 -0.49 13.96 -10.56
C ASP A 279 -0.56 14.81 -9.27
N GLU A 280 -0.05 14.26 -8.16
CA GLU A 280 0.02 14.95 -6.86
C GLU A 280 0.83 16.26 -6.91
N THR A 281 1.63 16.49 -7.95
CA THR A 281 2.46 17.69 -8.14
C THR A 281 1.85 18.72 -9.10
N GLY A 282 0.66 18.43 -9.65
CA GLY A 282 0.01 19.28 -10.64
C GLY A 282 0.54 19.10 -12.07
N SER A 283 1.38 18.08 -12.32
CA SER A 283 1.89 17.75 -13.65
C SER A 283 0.96 16.79 -14.39
N PRO A 284 0.81 16.86 -15.73
CA PRO A 284 0.01 15.90 -16.48
C PRO A 284 0.44 14.45 -16.23
N LEU A 285 -0.51 13.53 -16.10
CA LEU A 285 -0.21 12.12 -15.89
C LEU A 285 0.64 11.54 -17.02
N THR A 286 1.74 10.87 -16.65
CA THR A 286 2.63 10.23 -17.63
C THR A 286 2.04 8.92 -18.10
N ILE A 287 1.88 8.77 -19.41
CA ILE A 287 1.32 7.56 -20.02
C ILE A 287 2.42 6.76 -20.66
N VAL A 288 2.56 5.52 -20.21
CA VAL A 288 3.47 4.54 -20.78
C VAL A 288 2.70 3.75 -21.82
N HIS A 289 3.21 3.67 -23.04
CA HIS A 289 2.55 2.99 -24.16
C HIS A 289 3.51 2.06 -24.88
N GLU A 290 3.03 0.87 -25.19
CA GLU A 290 3.75 -0.11 -26.00
C GLU A 290 2.78 -0.90 -26.88
N ALA A 291 3.02 -0.86 -28.19
CA ALA A 291 2.49 -1.83 -29.13
C ALA A 291 3.42 -3.06 -29.11
N VAL A 292 3.08 -4.05 -28.30
CA VAL A 292 3.92 -5.23 -28.01
C VAL A 292 4.11 -6.09 -29.26
N ASN A 293 3.02 -6.28 -30.01
CA ASN A 293 3.00 -6.94 -31.32
C ASN A 293 1.71 -6.57 -32.06
N ASP A 294 1.43 -7.21 -33.20
CA ASP A 294 0.23 -6.94 -34.01
C ASP A 294 -1.10 -7.22 -33.29
N ARG A 295 -1.08 -8.03 -32.22
CA ARG A 295 -2.26 -8.45 -31.46
C ARG A 295 -2.35 -7.83 -30.08
N TRP A 296 -1.36 -7.09 -29.59
CA TRP A 296 -1.35 -6.54 -28.23
C TRP A 296 -0.83 -5.11 -28.21
N GLU A 297 -1.63 -4.21 -27.66
CA GLU A 297 -1.28 -2.82 -27.40
C GLU A 297 -1.69 -2.45 -25.97
N VAL A 298 -0.75 -1.91 -25.20
CA VAL A 298 -0.91 -1.68 -23.76
C VAL A 298 -0.56 -0.23 -23.44
N CYS A 299 -1.41 0.43 -22.65
CA CYS A 299 -1.06 1.68 -21.98
C CYS A 299 -1.19 1.54 -20.47
N LEU A 300 -0.31 2.20 -19.73
CA LEU A 300 -0.29 2.24 -18.27
C LEU A 300 -0.14 3.68 -17.80
N THR A 301 -0.91 4.06 -16.78
CA THR A 301 -0.76 5.32 -16.05
C THR A 301 -1.05 5.12 -14.56
N LEU A 302 -0.73 6.13 -13.76
CA LEU A 302 -1.04 6.19 -12.34
C LEU A 302 -2.57 6.27 -12.13
N SER A 303 -3.06 5.56 -11.11
CA SER A 303 -4.43 5.66 -10.63
C SER A 303 -4.50 6.25 -9.23
N ASP A 304 -5.47 7.14 -9.03
CA ASP A 304 -5.83 7.77 -7.76
C ASP A 304 -7.02 7.05 -7.05
N LYS A 305 -7.83 6.30 -7.80
CA LYS A 305 -9.10 5.68 -7.33
C LYS A 305 -9.05 4.15 -7.26
N GLY A 306 -7.91 3.57 -6.90
CA GLY A 306 -7.74 2.11 -6.89
C GLY A 306 -7.43 1.54 -8.28
N PHE A 307 -7.46 0.21 -8.44
CA PHE A 307 -7.17 -0.38 -9.74
C PHE A 307 -8.27 -0.05 -10.75
N GLN A 308 -7.89 0.56 -11.87
CA GLN A 308 -8.80 0.89 -12.97
C GLN A 308 -8.35 0.17 -14.24
N GLN A 309 -9.30 -0.25 -15.06
CA GLN A 309 -8.98 -0.91 -16.33
C GLN A 309 -9.97 -0.53 -17.43
N VAL A 310 -9.48 -0.37 -18.65
CA VAL A 310 -10.29 -0.24 -19.87
C VAL A 310 -9.68 -1.18 -20.91
N SER A 311 -10.40 -2.25 -21.27
CA SER A 311 -9.86 -3.26 -22.17
C SER A 311 -10.79 -3.65 -23.30
N PHE A 312 -10.17 -4.05 -24.41
CA PHE A 312 -10.82 -4.51 -25.63
C PHE A 312 -10.25 -5.85 -26.07
N VAL A 313 -11.15 -6.79 -26.36
CA VAL A 313 -10.83 -8.11 -26.93
C VAL A 313 -11.57 -8.21 -28.26
N ASN A 314 -10.85 -8.26 -29.38
CA ASN A 314 -11.46 -8.27 -30.72
C ASN A 314 -12.48 -7.12 -30.91
N SER A 315 -12.10 -5.90 -30.51
CA SER A 315 -12.95 -4.70 -30.48
C SER A 315 -14.19 -4.77 -29.57
N ILE A 316 -14.40 -5.85 -28.80
CA ILE A 316 -15.43 -5.95 -27.76
C ILE A 316 -14.95 -5.26 -26.49
N ALA A 317 -15.78 -4.39 -25.92
CA ALA A 317 -15.47 -3.72 -24.66
C ALA A 317 -15.63 -4.66 -23.45
N THR A 318 -14.51 -5.14 -22.89
CA THR A 318 -14.50 -5.97 -21.67
C THR A 318 -14.45 -5.07 -20.43
N THR A 319 -15.57 -4.45 -20.11
CA THR A 319 -15.70 -3.44 -19.03
C THR A 319 -15.39 -4.00 -17.64
N LYS A 320 -15.60 -5.30 -17.41
CA LYS A 320 -15.23 -6.01 -16.17
C LYS A 320 -13.83 -6.64 -16.21
N GLY A 321 -13.14 -6.52 -17.34
CA GLY A 321 -11.78 -7.03 -17.55
C GLY A 321 -11.80 -8.53 -17.84
N GLY A 322 -10.90 -9.26 -17.20
CA GLY A 322 -10.78 -10.70 -17.31
C GLY A 322 -9.34 -11.18 -17.39
N ARG A 323 -9.17 -12.40 -17.91
CA ARG A 323 -7.87 -13.09 -17.92
C ARG A 323 -6.80 -12.35 -18.74
N HIS A 324 -7.16 -11.61 -19.78
CA HIS A 324 -6.25 -10.81 -20.59
C HIS A 324 -5.71 -9.60 -19.82
N SER A 325 -6.58 -8.85 -19.14
CA SER A 325 -6.17 -7.70 -18.33
C SER A 325 -5.35 -8.12 -17.11
N ASP A 326 -5.73 -9.23 -16.46
CA ASP A 326 -4.98 -9.78 -15.33
C ASP A 326 -3.60 -10.27 -15.76
N TYR A 327 -3.50 -10.95 -16.91
CA TYR A 327 -2.22 -11.39 -17.47
C TYR A 327 -1.24 -10.23 -17.68
N VAL A 328 -1.70 -9.08 -18.16
CA VAL A 328 -0.85 -7.89 -18.33
C VAL A 328 -0.56 -7.22 -16.97
N ALA A 329 -1.57 -7.05 -16.11
CA ALA A 329 -1.42 -6.41 -14.81
C ALA A 329 -0.43 -7.18 -13.91
N ASP A 330 -0.53 -8.50 -13.84
CA ASP A 330 0.29 -9.34 -12.97
C ASP A 330 1.77 -9.32 -13.38
N GLN A 331 2.07 -9.24 -14.68
CA GLN A 331 3.43 -9.04 -15.18
C GLN A 331 4.03 -7.71 -14.68
N ILE A 332 3.28 -6.61 -14.80
CA ILE A 332 3.72 -5.28 -14.37
C ILE A 332 3.90 -5.25 -12.85
N VAL A 333 2.91 -5.74 -12.09
CA VAL A 333 2.94 -5.81 -10.62
C VAL A 333 4.16 -6.58 -10.13
N SER A 334 4.47 -7.72 -10.76
CA SER A 334 5.61 -8.57 -10.38
C SER A 334 6.96 -7.86 -10.57
N LYS A 335 7.08 -6.98 -11.57
CA LYS A 335 8.29 -6.16 -11.77
C LYS A 335 8.34 -4.96 -10.83
N LEU A 336 7.23 -4.25 -10.66
CA LEU A 336 7.17 -3.07 -9.79
C LEU A 336 7.39 -3.44 -8.30
N ILE A 337 6.87 -4.58 -7.84
CA ILE A 337 7.02 -5.00 -6.44
C ILE A 337 8.49 -5.26 -6.05
N GLU A 338 9.31 -5.75 -6.98
CA GLU A 338 10.75 -5.93 -6.76
C GLU A 338 11.46 -4.57 -6.55
N VAL A 339 11.09 -3.57 -7.36
CA VAL A 339 11.62 -2.21 -7.25
C VAL A 339 11.18 -1.55 -5.94
N VAL A 340 9.90 -1.69 -5.59
CA VAL A 340 9.34 -1.19 -4.33
C VAL A 340 10.05 -1.85 -3.14
N LYS A 341 10.26 -3.17 -3.15
CA LYS A 341 10.99 -3.87 -2.08
C LYS A 341 12.42 -3.33 -1.90
N LYS A 342 13.13 -3.03 -3.01
CA LYS A 342 14.48 -2.43 -2.96
C LYS A 342 14.47 -1.00 -2.41
N LYS A 343 13.47 -0.19 -2.75
CA LYS A 343 13.34 1.21 -2.27
C LYS A 343 12.74 1.32 -0.86
N ASN A 344 12.00 0.30 -0.40
CA ASN A 344 11.28 0.32 0.87
C ASN A 344 12.18 0.09 2.09
N LYS A 345 12.75 1.19 2.60
CA LYS A 345 13.51 1.21 3.85
C LYS A 345 12.64 1.18 5.12
N ALA A 346 11.33 1.34 4.99
CA ALA A 346 10.40 1.44 6.12
C ALA A 346 9.98 0.07 6.70
N GLY A 347 10.29 -1.04 6.02
CA GLY A 347 10.05 -2.40 6.53
C GLY A 347 8.58 -2.87 6.51
N VAL A 348 7.65 -2.08 5.95
CA VAL A 348 6.25 -2.50 5.77
C VAL A 348 6.15 -3.44 4.56
N ALA A 349 5.64 -4.65 4.76
CA ALA A 349 5.43 -5.59 3.65
C ALA A 349 4.35 -5.08 2.68
N VAL A 350 4.71 -4.93 1.40
CA VAL A 350 3.79 -4.58 0.31
C VAL A 350 3.33 -5.85 -0.40
N LYS A 351 2.02 -6.01 -0.58
CA LYS A 351 1.40 -7.15 -1.27
C LYS A 351 1.07 -6.80 -2.74
N PRO A 352 0.99 -7.78 -3.66
CA PRO A 352 0.72 -7.52 -5.09
C PRO A 352 -0.54 -6.68 -5.36
N PHE A 353 -1.66 -6.98 -4.71
CA PHE A 353 -2.90 -6.20 -4.88
C PHE A 353 -2.75 -4.72 -4.48
N GLN A 354 -1.84 -4.41 -3.55
CA GLN A 354 -1.60 -3.04 -3.13
C GLN A 354 -0.89 -2.26 -4.23
N VAL A 355 0.04 -2.91 -4.96
CA VAL A 355 0.67 -2.31 -6.15
C VAL A 355 -0.36 -2.14 -7.26
N LYS A 356 -1.17 -3.18 -7.53
CA LYS A 356 -2.24 -3.16 -8.55
C LYS A 356 -3.19 -1.99 -8.35
N ASN A 357 -3.51 -1.63 -7.11
CA ASN A 357 -4.42 -0.52 -6.80
C ASN A 357 -3.91 0.88 -7.18
N HIS A 358 -2.63 1.06 -7.52
CA HIS A 358 -2.11 2.33 -8.02
C HIS A 358 -2.01 2.39 -9.55
N MET A 359 -2.54 1.37 -10.25
CA MET A 359 -2.42 1.25 -11.70
C MET A 359 -3.76 1.53 -12.38
N TRP A 360 -3.70 2.29 -13.47
CA TRP A 360 -4.77 2.36 -14.45
C TRP A 360 -4.27 1.77 -15.77
N LEU A 361 -4.86 0.64 -16.14
CA LEU A 361 -4.40 -0.19 -17.25
C LEU A 361 -5.35 -0.09 -18.45
N PHE A 362 -4.80 0.10 -19.64
CA PHE A 362 -5.53 0.05 -20.90
C PHE A 362 -4.97 -1.07 -21.76
N VAL A 363 -5.83 -1.95 -22.27
CA VAL A 363 -5.41 -3.11 -23.07
C VAL A 363 -6.26 -3.23 -24.33
N ASN A 364 -5.63 -3.25 -25.49
CA ASN A 364 -6.29 -3.63 -26.74
C ASN A 364 -5.64 -4.91 -27.26
N CYS A 365 -6.44 -5.96 -27.47
CA CYS A 365 -5.89 -7.23 -27.89
C CYS A 365 -6.78 -8.02 -28.87
N LEU A 366 -6.12 -8.88 -29.66
CA LEU A 366 -6.75 -9.84 -30.56
C LEU A 366 -6.52 -11.26 -30.04
N ILE A 367 -7.62 -11.93 -29.68
CA ILE A 367 -7.63 -13.25 -29.03
C ILE A 367 -8.31 -14.26 -29.96
N GLU A 368 -7.70 -15.43 -30.13
CA GLU A 368 -8.27 -16.55 -30.88
C GLU A 368 -9.44 -17.17 -30.12
N ASN A 369 -10.61 -17.25 -30.76
CA ASN A 369 -11.82 -17.90 -30.25
C ASN A 369 -12.10 -17.58 -28.77
N PRO A 370 -12.26 -16.29 -28.39
CA PRO A 370 -12.39 -15.88 -27.00
C PRO A 370 -13.65 -16.47 -26.34
N SER A 371 -13.55 -16.75 -25.05
CA SER A 371 -14.69 -17.16 -24.20
C SER A 371 -14.99 -16.08 -23.16
N PHE A 372 -16.27 -15.90 -22.85
CA PHE A 372 -16.77 -14.91 -21.90
C PHE A 372 -17.66 -15.57 -20.86
N ASP A 373 -17.93 -14.86 -19.77
CA ASP A 373 -18.84 -15.32 -18.70
C ASP A 373 -20.32 -15.37 -19.14
N SER A 374 -20.68 -14.54 -20.11
CA SER A 374 -22.05 -14.29 -20.55
C SER A 374 -22.09 -13.74 -21.97
N GLN A 375 -23.30 -13.66 -22.55
CA GLN A 375 -23.52 -13.13 -23.89
C GLN A 375 -23.26 -11.61 -23.99
N THR A 376 -23.26 -10.88 -22.88
CA THR A 376 -22.90 -9.45 -22.89
C THR A 376 -21.41 -9.23 -23.18
N LYS A 377 -20.57 -10.26 -22.94
CA LYS A 377 -19.12 -10.30 -23.21
C LYS A 377 -18.31 -9.27 -22.41
N GLU A 378 -18.74 -8.97 -21.19
CA GLU A 378 -18.10 -7.96 -20.32
C GLU A 378 -16.81 -8.47 -19.64
N ASN A 379 -16.70 -9.78 -19.42
CA ASN A 379 -15.57 -10.43 -18.75
C ASN A 379 -15.05 -11.63 -19.54
N MET A 380 -13.77 -11.62 -19.93
CA MET A 380 -13.16 -12.70 -20.71
C MET A 380 -12.58 -13.79 -19.79
N THR A 381 -12.98 -15.04 -20.03
CA THR A 381 -12.66 -16.20 -19.19
C THR A 381 -11.60 -17.13 -19.77
N LEU A 382 -11.21 -16.95 -21.03
CA LEU A 382 -10.28 -17.83 -21.73
C LEU A 382 -8.92 -17.90 -21.00
N GLN A 383 -8.34 -19.09 -20.92
CA GLN A 383 -7.04 -19.28 -20.27
C GLN A 383 -5.91 -18.76 -21.14
N GLN A 384 -4.88 -18.16 -20.51
CA GLN A 384 -3.73 -17.52 -21.19
C GLN A 384 -3.08 -18.41 -22.26
N LYS A 385 -2.94 -19.71 -21.98
CA LYS A 385 -2.35 -20.70 -22.91
C LYS A 385 -3.07 -20.81 -24.26
N ASN A 386 -4.34 -20.40 -24.31
CA ASN A 386 -5.20 -20.49 -25.49
C ASN A 386 -5.41 -19.15 -26.19
N PHE A 387 -4.70 -18.08 -25.80
CA PHE A 387 -4.88 -16.76 -26.43
C PHE A 387 -4.46 -16.70 -27.90
N GLY A 388 -3.68 -17.69 -28.36
CA GLY A 388 -3.11 -17.71 -29.71
C GLY A 388 -1.96 -16.71 -29.91
N SER A 389 -1.58 -15.97 -28.86
CA SER A 389 -0.48 -15.01 -28.86
C SER A 389 -0.01 -14.72 -27.43
N THR A 390 1.19 -14.14 -27.30
CA THR A 390 1.78 -13.75 -26.01
C THR A 390 1.98 -12.24 -25.93
N CYS A 391 1.85 -11.68 -24.73
CA CYS A 391 2.09 -10.27 -24.45
C CYS A 391 3.29 -10.13 -23.51
N SER A 392 4.49 -10.11 -24.09
CA SER A 392 5.74 -9.93 -23.35
C SER A 392 6.16 -8.46 -23.37
N LEU A 393 5.94 -7.75 -22.26
CA LEU A 393 6.29 -6.33 -22.13
C LEU A 393 7.82 -6.15 -22.14
N SER A 394 8.31 -5.13 -22.86
CA SER A 394 9.75 -4.90 -22.97
C SER A 394 10.37 -4.31 -21.69
N GLU A 395 11.69 -4.43 -21.55
CA GLU A 395 12.42 -3.73 -20.48
C GLU A 395 12.25 -2.21 -20.56
N LYS A 396 12.08 -1.66 -21.77
CA LYS A 396 11.82 -0.23 -21.97
C LYS A 396 10.50 0.18 -21.31
N PHE A 397 9.44 -0.61 -21.51
CA PHE A 397 8.15 -0.38 -20.88
C PHE A 397 8.25 -0.47 -19.35
N VAL A 398 8.93 -1.48 -18.81
CA VAL A 398 9.13 -1.62 -17.36
C VAL A 398 9.91 -0.44 -16.78
N LYS A 399 10.94 0.07 -17.48
CA LYS A 399 11.69 1.26 -17.07
C LYS A 399 10.80 2.51 -17.05
N GLN A 400 9.94 2.68 -18.06
CA GLN A 400 8.99 3.80 -18.10
C GLN A 400 7.91 3.67 -17.01
N ALA A 401 7.40 2.47 -16.77
CA ALA A 401 6.45 2.18 -15.69
C ALA A 401 7.02 2.50 -14.30
N ASN A 402 8.34 2.32 -14.09
CA ASN A 402 9.00 2.72 -12.86
C ASN A 402 9.03 4.24 -12.63
N ASN A 403 9.00 5.03 -13.71
CA ASN A 403 9.15 6.49 -13.69
C ASN A 403 7.82 7.25 -13.90
N CYS A 404 6.70 6.54 -14.07
CA CYS A 404 5.39 7.16 -14.32
C CYS A 404 4.63 7.60 -13.05
N GLY A 405 5.31 7.69 -11.90
CA GLY A 405 4.71 8.13 -10.63
C GLY A 405 4.13 7.00 -9.76
N ILE A 406 3.92 5.79 -10.31
CA ILE A 406 3.34 4.66 -9.59
C ILE A 406 4.21 4.24 -8.39
N VAL A 407 5.52 4.15 -8.58
CA VAL A 407 6.45 3.74 -7.51
C VAL A 407 6.50 4.80 -6.41
N GLU A 408 6.54 6.09 -6.77
CA GLU A 408 6.48 7.20 -5.81
C GLU A 408 5.19 7.16 -4.98
N SER A 409 4.03 7.00 -5.64
CA SER A 409 2.71 6.92 -4.98
C SER A 409 2.64 5.75 -3.99
N ILE A 410 3.13 4.56 -4.39
CA ILE A 410 3.21 3.40 -3.49
C ILE A 410 4.12 3.70 -2.29
N MET A 411 5.28 4.33 -2.52
CA MET A 411 6.21 4.67 -1.44
C MET A 411 5.64 5.69 -0.47
N ASN A 412 4.88 6.68 -0.96
CA ASN A 412 4.15 7.64 -0.13
C ASN A 412 3.07 6.95 0.72
N TRP A 413 2.30 6.05 0.11
CA TRP A 413 1.31 5.23 0.81
C TRP A 413 1.96 4.33 1.89
N VAL A 414 3.09 3.69 1.59
CA VAL A 414 3.85 2.88 2.55
C VAL A 414 4.29 3.72 3.74
N LYS A 415 4.85 4.92 3.50
CA LYS A 415 5.25 5.85 4.56
C LYS A 415 4.05 6.28 5.42
N PHE A 416 2.93 6.61 4.80
CA PHE A 416 1.71 6.99 5.50
C PHE A 416 1.18 5.86 6.38
N LYS A 417 1.17 4.63 5.85
CA LYS A 417 0.73 3.44 6.58
C LYS A 417 1.63 3.12 7.76
N ALA A 418 2.94 3.19 7.58
CA ALA A 418 3.91 3.04 8.67
C ALA A 418 3.65 4.10 9.76
N GLN A 419 3.47 5.36 9.37
CA GLN A 419 3.17 6.44 10.30
C GLN A 419 1.86 6.20 11.07
N ALA A 420 0.80 5.78 10.38
CA ALA A 420 -0.48 5.47 11.00
C ALA A 420 -0.37 4.33 12.02
N GLN A 421 0.47 3.31 11.75
CA GLN A 421 0.73 2.23 12.70
C GLN A 421 1.45 2.71 13.97
N LEU A 422 2.42 3.61 13.83
CA LEU A 422 3.09 4.26 14.98
C LEU A 422 2.12 5.13 15.78
N ASN A 423 1.32 5.93 15.09
CA ASN A 423 0.33 6.80 15.73
C ASN A 423 -0.71 6.01 16.52
N LYS A 424 -1.07 4.79 16.11
CA LYS A 424 -1.94 3.89 16.88
C LYS A 424 -1.33 3.43 18.22
N LYS A 425 0.00 3.46 18.37
CA LYS A 425 0.68 3.19 19.64
C LYS A 425 0.73 4.41 20.54
N CYS A 426 0.59 5.61 19.99
CA CYS A 426 0.44 6.84 20.74
C CYS A 426 -1.00 6.99 21.24
N SER A 427 -1.15 7.58 22.43
CA SER A 427 -2.47 8.03 22.86
C SER A 427 -2.76 9.39 22.24
N ALA A 428 -3.84 9.48 21.44
CA ALA A 428 -4.32 10.77 20.93
C ALA A 428 -4.83 11.68 22.06
N VAL A 429 -5.28 11.08 23.16
CA VAL A 429 -5.87 11.76 24.30
C VAL A 429 -4.98 11.65 25.54
N LYS A 430 -4.87 12.76 26.27
CA LYS A 430 -4.17 12.82 27.55
C LYS A 430 -5.01 12.11 28.62
N HIS A 431 -4.58 10.93 29.05
CA HIS A 431 -5.23 10.18 30.13
C HIS A 431 -4.64 10.57 31.49
N THR A 432 -5.50 10.69 32.51
CA THR A 432 -5.08 10.95 33.90
C THR A 432 -4.51 9.73 34.60
N LYS A 433 -4.93 8.50 34.22
CA LYS A 433 -4.37 7.24 34.74
C LYS A 433 -4.01 6.30 33.61
N ILE A 434 -2.87 5.62 33.72
CA ILE A 434 -2.41 4.64 32.75
C ILE A 434 -2.56 3.23 33.32
N LYS A 435 -3.22 2.35 32.56
CA LYS A 435 -3.29 0.91 32.84
C LYS A 435 -2.34 0.13 31.91
N GLY A 436 -1.83 -1.01 32.38
CA GLY A 436 -1.06 -1.94 31.57
C GLY A 436 0.41 -1.56 31.32
N VAL A 437 1.00 -0.71 32.16
CA VAL A 437 2.46 -0.48 32.21
C VAL A 437 2.97 -1.03 33.55
N PRO A 438 3.54 -2.25 33.58
CA PRO A 438 4.05 -2.84 34.82
C PRO A 438 5.17 -1.99 35.41
N LYS A 439 5.24 -1.92 36.75
CA LYS A 439 6.28 -1.22 37.52
C LYS A 439 6.32 0.32 37.40
N LEU A 440 5.33 0.96 36.77
CA LEU A 440 5.18 2.41 36.86
C LEU A 440 4.60 2.79 38.21
N ASP A 441 5.30 3.65 38.94
CA ASP A 441 4.73 4.42 40.06
C ASP A 441 4.34 5.80 39.53
N ASP A 442 3.07 5.94 39.15
CA ASP A 442 2.54 7.13 38.48
C ASP A 442 2.37 8.28 39.48
N ALA A 443 2.57 9.52 39.04
CA ALA A 443 2.35 10.68 39.92
C ALA A 443 0.84 10.97 39.99
N ASN A 444 0.32 11.40 41.15
CA ASN A 444 -1.13 11.60 41.30
C ASN A 444 -1.69 12.65 40.32
N ASP A 445 -0.90 13.70 40.03
CA ASP A 445 -1.29 14.78 39.10
C ASP A 445 -0.90 14.51 37.63
N ALA A 446 -0.26 13.37 37.33
CA ALA A 446 0.20 13.07 35.97
C ALA A 446 -0.97 12.99 34.98
N GLY A 447 -0.86 13.70 33.86
CA GLY A 447 -1.94 13.79 32.89
C GLY A 447 -3.13 14.69 33.29
N GLY A 448 -3.10 15.34 34.45
CA GLY A 448 -4.10 16.35 34.86
C GLY A 448 -3.79 17.77 34.38
N LYS A 449 -4.48 18.76 34.98
CA LYS A 449 -4.21 20.22 34.78
C LYS A 449 -2.78 20.59 35.19
N ASN A 450 -2.26 19.82 36.12
CA ASN A 450 -1.02 20.01 36.85
C ASN A 450 0.18 19.27 36.23
N SER A 451 0.03 18.69 35.04
CA SER A 451 1.01 17.80 34.41
C SER A 451 2.35 18.47 34.07
N THR A 452 2.34 19.77 33.77
CA THR A 452 3.54 20.54 33.38
C THR A 452 4.55 20.67 34.50
N SER A 453 4.10 20.65 35.75
CA SER A 453 4.96 20.63 36.94
C SER A 453 5.33 19.21 37.39
N CYS A 454 4.69 18.17 36.84
CA CYS A 454 5.04 16.79 37.15
C CYS A 454 6.37 16.38 36.50
N THR A 455 7.17 15.59 37.23
CA THR A 455 8.46 15.04 36.80
C THR A 455 8.41 13.52 36.79
N LEU A 456 8.77 12.90 35.66
CA LEU A 456 8.98 11.45 35.58
C LEU A 456 10.46 11.14 35.84
N ILE A 457 10.74 10.26 36.79
CA ILE A 457 12.08 9.78 37.11
C ILE A 457 12.31 8.44 36.41
N LEU A 458 13.22 8.41 35.43
CA LEU A 458 13.69 7.17 34.80
C LEU A 458 14.89 6.64 35.57
N THR A 459 14.78 5.39 36.02
CA THR A 459 15.80 4.73 36.87
C THR A 459 16.50 3.59 36.15
N GLU A 460 17.81 3.41 36.39
CA GLU A 460 18.56 2.27 35.87
C GLU A 460 18.26 1.00 36.69
N GLY A 461 17.27 0.21 36.24
CA GLY A 461 16.87 -1.03 36.88
C GLY A 461 16.05 -0.85 38.18
N ASP A 462 15.62 -1.97 38.76
CA ASP A 462 14.75 -1.98 39.94
C ASP A 462 15.47 -1.50 41.22
N SER A 463 16.81 -1.63 41.29
CA SER A 463 17.59 -1.18 42.44
C SER A 463 17.55 0.35 42.61
N ALA A 464 17.77 1.10 41.53
CA ALA A 464 17.66 2.55 41.53
C ALA A 464 16.21 3.02 41.72
N LYS A 465 15.23 2.23 41.27
CA LYS A 465 13.80 2.49 41.50
C LYS A 465 13.47 2.55 42.99
N THR A 466 13.94 1.59 43.79
CA THR A 466 13.68 1.55 45.24
C THR A 466 14.22 2.80 45.94
N LEU A 467 15.37 3.31 45.50
CA LEU A 467 15.93 4.58 45.98
C LEU A 467 14.99 5.75 45.66
N ALA A 468 14.56 5.87 44.40
CA ALA A 468 13.66 6.94 43.97
C ALA A 468 12.33 6.91 44.73
N VAL A 469 11.73 5.72 44.90
CA VAL A 469 10.48 5.54 45.64
C VAL A 469 10.63 5.92 47.12
N SER A 470 11.79 5.64 47.73
CA SER A 470 12.09 6.09 49.10
C SER A 470 12.18 7.62 49.18
N GLY A 471 12.75 8.26 48.15
CA GLY A 471 12.81 9.71 47.99
C GLY A 471 11.45 10.38 47.81
N LEU A 472 10.48 9.70 47.15
CA LEU A 472 9.11 10.20 47.02
C LEU A 472 8.42 10.45 48.37
N GLY A 473 8.86 9.78 49.44
CA GLY A 473 8.38 10.05 50.79
C GLY A 473 8.71 11.46 51.31
N VAL A 474 9.69 12.13 50.70
CA VAL A 474 10.13 13.50 51.05
C VAL A 474 9.49 14.53 50.11
N VAL A 475 9.56 14.28 48.80
CA VAL A 475 9.13 15.24 47.77
C VAL A 475 7.66 15.12 47.37
N GLY A 476 6.97 14.10 47.89
CA GLY A 476 5.56 13.83 47.63
C GLY A 476 5.31 13.03 46.35
N ARG A 477 4.17 12.32 46.32
CA ARG A 477 3.72 11.50 45.18
C ARG A 477 2.89 12.28 44.16
N ASP A 478 2.52 13.52 44.45
CA ASP A 478 1.64 14.29 43.57
C ASP A 478 2.35 14.71 42.28
N ARG A 479 3.60 15.15 42.39
CA ARG A 479 4.37 15.73 41.28
C ARG A 479 5.48 14.82 40.74
N TYR A 480 5.73 13.67 41.35
CA TYR A 480 6.85 12.81 40.97
C TYR A 480 6.38 11.38 40.72
N GLY A 481 6.72 10.85 39.55
CA GLY A 481 6.52 9.45 39.19
C GLY A 481 7.84 8.76 38.90
N VAL A 482 7.89 7.43 38.97
CA VAL A 482 9.11 6.64 38.81
C VAL A 482 8.86 5.46 37.86
N PHE A 483 9.76 5.27 36.89
CA PHE A 483 9.74 4.12 35.99
C PHE A 483 11.15 3.50 35.82
N PRO A 484 11.33 2.18 36.06
CA PRO A 484 12.61 1.51 35.85
C PRO A 484 12.80 1.10 34.39
N LEU A 485 13.96 1.45 33.82
CA LEU A 485 14.37 1.00 32.50
C LEU A 485 15.03 -0.36 32.58
N ARG A 486 14.71 -1.25 31.63
CA ARG A 486 15.35 -2.57 31.52
C ARG A 486 16.48 -2.57 30.49
N GLY A 487 17.69 -2.88 30.94
CA GLY A 487 18.83 -3.11 30.05
C GLY A 487 19.27 -1.85 29.28
N LYS A 488 19.96 -2.05 28.16
CA LYS A 488 20.38 -0.94 27.27
C LYS A 488 19.21 -0.53 26.39
N MET A 489 18.90 0.77 26.36
CA MET A 489 17.92 1.35 25.43
C MET A 489 18.32 1.14 23.97
N LEU A 490 17.33 0.97 23.10
CA LEU A 490 17.52 0.82 21.66
C LEU A 490 17.90 2.17 21.03
N ASN A 491 18.96 2.21 20.22
CA ASN A 491 19.29 3.38 19.41
C ASN A 491 18.26 3.53 18.27
N VAL A 492 17.33 4.47 18.42
CA VAL A 492 16.20 4.67 17.50
C VAL A 492 16.57 5.32 16.17
N ARG A 493 17.72 6.03 16.06
CA ARG A 493 18.12 6.74 14.83
C ARG A 493 18.32 5.79 13.64
N GLU A 494 18.80 4.58 13.93
CA GLU A 494 19.15 3.57 12.93
C GLU A 494 18.32 2.28 13.11
N ALA A 495 17.28 2.32 13.95
CA ALA A 495 16.39 1.18 14.18
C ALA A 495 15.33 1.09 13.08
N SER A 496 15.03 -0.12 12.64
CA SER A 496 13.92 -0.32 11.72
C SER A 496 12.59 0.00 12.38
N HIS A 497 11.59 0.36 11.58
CA HIS A 497 10.23 0.61 12.06
C HIS A 497 9.68 -0.55 12.92
N LYS A 498 9.96 -1.78 12.49
CA LYS A 498 9.59 -3.01 13.21
C LYS A 498 10.26 -3.09 14.58
N GLN A 499 11.57 -2.83 14.65
CA GLN A 499 12.32 -2.84 15.92
C GLN A 499 11.79 -1.80 16.91
N ILE A 500 11.41 -0.60 16.44
CA ILE A 500 10.81 0.44 17.29
C ILE A 500 9.43 -0.01 17.78
N MET A 501 8.59 -0.54 16.90
CA MET A 501 7.25 -1.02 17.25
C MET A 501 7.23 -2.20 18.23
N GLU A 502 8.20 -3.11 18.12
CA GLU A 502 8.30 -4.30 18.97
C GLU A 502 8.99 -3.99 20.32
N ASN A 503 9.69 -2.86 20.44
CA ASN A 503 10.36 -2.49 21.68
C ASN A 503 9.36 -2.03 22.75
N ALA A 504 9.11 -2.91 23.73
CA ALA A 504 8.19 -2.64 24.83
C ALA A 504 8.60 -1.44 25.70
N GLU A 505 9.89 -1.22 25.93
CA GLU A 505 10.39 -0.13 26.78
C GLU A 505 10.10 1.24 26.16
N ILE A 506 10.39 1.43 24.87
CA ILE A 506 10.07 2.67 24.14
C ILE A 506 8.56 2.90 24.11
N ASN A 507 7.77 1.85 23.82
CA ASN A 507 6.31 1.95 23.83
C ASN A 507 5.75 2.34 25.20
N ASN A 508 6.33 1.81 26.28
CA ASN A 508 5.95 2.18 27.65
C ASN A 508 6.26 3.65 27.92
N ILE A 509 7.45 4.14 27.55
CA ILE A 509 7.84 5.56 27.74
C ILE A 509 6.92 6.49 26.96
N ILE A 510 6.64 6.17 25.69
CA ILE A 510 5.69 6.92 24.85
C ILE A 510 4.33 7.01 25.53
N LYS A 511 3.85 5.89 26.08
CA LYS A 511 2.57 5.82 26.78
C LYS A 511 2.59 6.62 28.09
N ILE A 512 3.64 6.50 28.91
CA ILE A 512 3.78 7.19 30.20
C ILE A 512 3.80 8.70 30.03
N LEU A 513 4.60 9.19 29.07
CA LEU A 513 4.76 10.62 28.81
C LEU A 513 3.60 11.21 27.99
N GLY A 514 2.87 10.38 27.24
CA GLY A 514 1.85 10.85 26.29
C GLY A 514 2.46 11.43 25.01
N LEU A 515 3.56 10.85 24.55
CA LEU A 515 4.26 11.30 23.35
C LEU A 515 3.50 10.93 22.07
N GLN A 516 3.60 11.79 21.07
CA GLN A 516 3.06 11.61 19.74
C GLN A 516 4.17 11.75 18.70
N TYR A 517 4.23 10.83 17.74
CA TYR A 517 5.20 10.90 16.65
C TYR A 517 4.94 12.14 15.78
N LYS A 518 6.03 12.77 15.31
CA LYS A 518 6.04 14.00 14.47
C LYS A 518 5.42 15.25 15.10
N LYS A 519 5.02 15.22 16.36
CA LYS A 519 4.64 16.42 17.09
C LYS A 519 5.90 17.13 17.58
N ASN A 520 6.03 18.42 17.27
CA ASN A 520 7.06 19.22 17.88
C ASN A 520 6.63 19.60 19.30
N TYR A 521 7.55 19.49 20.27
CA TYR A 521 7.32 19.81 21.69
C TYR A 521 8.09 21.06 22.15
N SER A 522 8.59 21.87 21.21
CA SER A 522 9.31 23.11 21.54
C SER A 522 8.41 24.21 22.10
N ASP A 523 7.11 24.23 21.74
CA ASP A 523 6.16 25.26 22.16
C ASP A 523 5.46 24.91 23.50
N PRO A 524 5.07 25.91 24.30
CA PRO A 524 4.40 25.66 25.58
C PRO A 524 3.06 24.94 25.48
N GLU A 525 2.32 25.09 24.37
CA GLU A 525 1.01 24.45 24.17
C GLU A 525 1.16 22.95 23.89
N SER A 526 2.11 22.55 23.06
CA SER A 526 2.41 21.14 22.80
C SER A 526 2.90 20.43 24.07
N LEU A 527 3.66 21.09 24.93
CA LEU A 527 4.06 20.54 26.24
C LEU A 527 2.87 20.26 27.17
N LYS A 528 1.77 21.03 27.09
CA LYS A 528 0.55 20.76 27.88
C LYS A 528 -0.11 19.44 27.51
N SER A 529 0.12 18.93 26.30
CA SER A 529 -0.40 17.64 25.86
C SER A 529 0.30 16.43 26.51
N LEU A 530 1.48 16.63 27.11
CA LEU A 530 2.21 15.59 27.83
C LEU A 530 1.62 15.33 29.22
N ARG A 531 1.80 14.11 29.72
CA ARG A 531 1.45 13.73 31.10
C ARG A 531 2.45 14.22 32.14
N TYR A 532 3.69 14.44 31.72
CA TYR A 532 4.78 14.97 32.54
C TYR A 532 5.48 16.09 31.77
N GLY A 533 5.68 17.25 32.40
CA GLY A 533 6.39 18.37 31.78
C GLY A 533 7.90 18.31 31.95
N LYS A 534 8.41 17.44 32.83
CA LYS A 534 9.83 17.27 33.12
C LYS A 534 10.21 15.80 33.12
N LEU A 535 11.42 15.53 32.65
CA LEU A 535 12.04 14.21 32.72
C LEU A 535 13.31 14.29 33.57
N MET A 536 13.44 13.38 34.52
CA MET A 536 14.62 13.22 35.35
C MET A 536 15.23 11.86 35.11
N ILE A 537 16.55 11.82 34.96
CA ILE A 537 17.30 10.58 34.74
C ILE A 537 18.15 10.34 35.99
N MET A 538 18.02 9.14 36.57
CA MET A 538 18.72 8.73 37.78
C MET A 538 19.42 7.39 37.52
N THR A 539 20.73 7.45 37.32
CA THR A 539 21.54 6.31 36.84
C THR A 539 22.81 6.14 37.67
N ASP A 540 23.25 4.90 37.87
CA ASP A 540 24.43 4.55 38.67
C ASP A 540 25.74 4.91 37.96
N GLN A 541 25.71 4.81 36.63
CA GLN A 541 26.77 5.25 35.74
C GLN A 541 26.10 5.97 34.58
N VAL A 542 26.76 6.99 34.06
CA VAL A 542 26.23 7.82 32.98
C VAL A 542 26.06 6.98 31.70
N ARG A 543 24.91 6.32 31.56
CA ARG A 543 24.52 5.54 30.38
C ARG A 543 23.55 6.40 29.56
N LEU A 544 24.14 7.26 28.73
CA LEU A 544 23.49 8.32 27.93
C LEU A 544 22.41 7.84 26.95
N TYR A 545 22.25 6.53 26.68
CA TYR A 545 21.20 6.04 25.78
C TYR A 545 19.78 6.52 26.17
N THR A 546 19.59 6.94 27.43
CA THR A 546 18.34 7.48 27.98
C THR A 546 18.10 8.97 27.71
N VAL A 547 19.16 9.78 27.53
CA VAL A 547 19.05 11.26 27.48
C VAL A 547 18.70 11.77 26.08
N CYS A 548 19.09 11.07 25.00
CA CYS A 548 18.97 11.57 23.63
C CYS A 548 17.61 11.30 22.94
N LEU A 549 16.64 10.69 23.62
CA LEU A 549 15.34 10.41 23.00
C LEU A 549 14.42 11.64 22.93
N LEU A 550 14.75 12.75 23.61
CA LEU A 550 13.83 13.86 23.80
C LEU A 550 14.55 15.23 23.84
N GLN A 551 15.17 15.64 22.74
CA GLN A 551 15.72 17.00 22.57
C GLN A 551 14.69 18.11 22.90
N ASN A 552 13.40 17.81 22.81
CA ASN A 552 12.29 18.75 23.02
C ASN A 552 11.59 18.66 24.38
N ILE A 553 12.06 17.83 25.33
CA ILE A 553 11.51 17.79 26.71
C ILE A 553 12.58 18.28 27.69
N ARG A 554 12.20 19.13 28.65
CA ARG A 554 13.09 19.63 29.71
C ARG A 554 13.62 18.47 30.55
N CYS A 555 14.86 18.05 30.24
CA CYS A 555 15.55 16.95 30.91
C CYS A 555 16.52 17.46 31.98
N SER A 556 16.64 16.73 33.08
CA SER A 556 17.65 16.95 34.10
C SER A 556 18.26 15.64 34.59
N LEU A 557 19.56 15.66 34.89
CA LEU A 557 20.27 14.54 35.50
C LEU A 557 20.28 14.71 37.02
N CYS A 558 20.06 13.62 37.75
CA CYS A 558 20.34 13.55 39.19
C CYS A 558 21.67 12.82 39.39
N LEU A 559 22.64 13.48 40.01
CA LEU A 559 23.96 12.90 40.23
C LEU A 559 23.96 11.94 41.44
N PRO A 560 24.49 10.71 41.27
CA PRO A 560 24.79 9.86 42.41
C PRO A 560 25.96 10.42 43.21
N LEU A 561 26.03 10.03 44.48
CA LEU A 561 27.13 10.41 45.35
C LEU A 561 28.40 9.63 45.01
N SER A 562 29.57 10.28 45.06
CA SER A 562 30.85 9.67 44.67
C SER A 562 31.50 8.94 45.85
N SER A 563 31.62 9.62 47.00
CA SER A 563 32.17 9.03 48.22
C SER A 563 31.68 9.75 49.47
N THR A 564 31.50 9.01 50.56
CA THR A 564 31.33 9.58 51.91
C THR A 564 32.48 9.18 52.80
N ILE A 565 32.85 10.08 53.72
CA ILE A 565 33.85 9.81 54.74
C ILE A 565 33.25 9.97 56.13
N TYR A 566 33.67 9.09 57.04
CA TYR A 566 33.18 9.04 58.42
C TYR A 566 34.32 9.24 59.41
N LYS A 567 34.12 10.12 60.40
CA LYS A 567 34.97 10.24 61.61
C LYS A 567 34.16 10.78 62.78
N ASN A 568 34.12 10.04 63.91
CA ASN A 568 33.51 10.46 65.19
C ASN A 568 32.18 11.24 65.06
N LYS A 569 31.19 10.66 64.35
CA LYS A 569 29.85 11.23 64.05
C LYS A 569 29.80 12.36 63.02
N GLN A 570 30.91 12.84 62.48
CA GLN A 570 30.92 13.69 61.29
C GLN A 570 30.90 12.83 60.02
N GLU A 571 29.98 13.18 59.13
CA GLU A 571 29.81 12.60 57.79
C GLU A 571 29.99 13.72 56.76
N LEU A 572 30.94 13.55 55.85
CA LEU A 572 31.17 14.46 54.72
C LEU A 572 30.94 13.71 53.42
N ALA A 573 30.11 14.28 52.56
CA ALA A 573 29.68 13.71 51.30
C ALA A 573 30.34 14.46 50.13
N PHE A 574 30.99 13.73 49.23
CA PHE A 574 31.65 14.28 48.04
C PHE A 574 30.96 13.80 46.77
N TYR A 575 30.77 14.73 45.84
CA TYR A 575 29.99 14.52 44.62
C TYR A 575 30.87 14.42 43.37
N SER A 576 32.13 14.84 43.48
CA SER A 576 33.12 14.68 42.42
C SER A 576 34.47 14.19 42.98
N ILE A 577 35.26 13.54 42.12
CA ILE A 577 36.62 13.12 42.44
C ILE A 577 37.52 14.33 42.80
N PRO A 578 37.43 15.48 42.09
CA PRO A 578 38.13 16.70 42.49
C PRO A 578 37.84 17.17 43.91
N GLU A 579 36.56 17.24 44.30
CA GLU A 579 36.19 17.69 45.65
C GLU A 579 36.81 16.78 46.74
N PHE A 580 36.80 15.47 46.49
CA PHE A 580 37.41 14.49 47.37
C PHE A 580 38.94 14.65 47.43
N ASN A 581 39.59 14.85 46.27
CA ASN A 581 41.06 15.01 46.19
C ASN A 581 41.53 16.31 46.84
N GLU A 582 40.84 17.43 46.59
CA GLU A 582 41.15 18.70 47.25
C GLU A 582 41.02 18.60 48.77
N TRP A 583 39.95 17.95 49.26
CA TRP A 583 39.80 17.69 50.69
C TRP A 583 40.93 16.81 51.21
N LYS A 584 41.30 15.77 50.47
CA LYS A 584 42.36 14.82 50.85
C LYS A 584 43.73 15.50 50.93
N GLU A 585 44.03 16.42 50.01
CA GLU A 585 45.28 17.20 49.99
C GLU A 585 45.35 18.22 51.12
N LYS A 586 44.21 18.82 51.49
CA LYS A 586 44.11 19.77 52.61
C LYS A 586 44.15 19.09 53.99
N GLN A 587 44.09 17.75 54.05
CA GLN A 587 43.94 17.01 55.31
C GLN A 587 45.23 16.30 55.75
N SER A 588 45.68 16.59 56.97
CA SER A 588 46.96 16.08 57.51
C SER A 588 46.94 14.61 57.96
N ASN A 589 45.78 14.04 58.30
CA ASN A 589 45.66 12.63 58.75
C ASN A 589 44.47 11.89 58.12
N THR A 590 44.66 11.47 56.87
CA THR A 590 43.69 10.70 56.06
C THR A 590 43.41 9.29 56.59
N LYS A 591 44.35 8.66 57.32
CA LYS A 591 44.18 7.31 57.90
C LYS A 591 43.12 7.24 59.02
N SER A 592 42.79 8.37 59.63
CA SER A 592 41.78 8.46 60.70
C SER A 592 40.33 8.50 60.21
N TRP A 593 40.11 8.49 58.90
CA TRP A 593 38.80 8.56 58.26
C TRP A 593 38.46 7.25 57.56
N LYS A 594 37.21 6.78 57.70
CA LYS A 594 36.71 5.62 56.95
C LYS A 594 36.04 6.10 55.67
N ILE A 595 36.53 5.67 54.51
CA ILE A 595 36.00 6.04 53.20
C ILE A 595 35.01 4.96 52.73
N LYS A 596 33.81 5.38 52.35
CA LYS A 596 32.78 4.55 51.69
C LYS A 596 32.65 5.01 50.25
N TYR A 597 32.95 4.09 49.33
CA TYR A 597 32.78 4.29 47.90
C TYR A 597 31.40 3.81 47.46
N TYR A 598 30.64 4.66 46.77
CA TYR A 598 29.35 4.26 46.21
C TYR A 598 29.56 3.63 44.84
N LYS A 599 29.10 2.38 44.68
CA LYS A 599 29.21 1.65 43.40
C LYS A 599 28.02 1.93 42.47
N GLY A 600 26.88 2.31 43.07
CA GLY A 600 25.62 2.58 42.38
C GLY A 600 24.54 3.04 43.37
N LEU A 601 23.46 3.62 42.87
CA LEU A 601 22.32 4.16 43.64
C LEU A 601 21.68 3.09 44.53
N GLY A 602 21.75 1.81 44.12
CA GLY A 602 21.25 0.68 44.93
C GLY A 602 22.07 0.38 46.19
N THR A 603 23.25 0.97 46.36
CA THR A 603 24.08 0.81 47.57
C THR A 603 23.83 1.88 48.64
N SER A 604 23.00 2.87 48.31
CA SER A 604 22.59 3.92 49.23
C SER A 604 21.44 3.42 50.13
N THR A 605 21.48 3.81 51.39
CA THR A 605 20.45 3.52 52.39
C THR A 605 19.23 4.41 52.19
N SER A 606 18.08 4.00 52.71
CA SER A 606 16.86 4.82 52.66
C SER A 606 17.00 6.16 53.39
N LYS A 607 17.93 6.29 54.34
CA LYS A 607 18.22 7.56 55.03
C LYS A 607 18.96 8.52 54.10
N GLU A 608 20.05 8.06 53.49
CA GLU A 608 20.81 8.82 52.48
C GLU A 608 19.90 9.23 51.31
N ALA A 609 18.97 8.37 50.89
CA ALA A 609 17.97 8.69 49.88
C ALA A 609 17.10 9.89 50.26
N LYS A 610 16.61 9.95 51.50
CA LYS A 610 15.76 11.06 51.96
C LYS A 610 16.55 12.37 52.02
N GLU A 611 17.81 12.31 52.45
CA GLU A 611 18.71 13.46 52.47
C GLU A 611 18.99 13.98 51.04
N TYR A 612 19.24 13.10 50.06
CA TYR A 612 19.38 13.49 48.65
C TYR A 612 18.17 14.22 48.10
N PHE A 613 16.98 13.71 48.40
CA PHE A 613 15.75 14.32 47.91
C PHE A 613 15.36 15.59 48.67
N SER A 614 15.90 15.81 49.88
CA SER A 614 15.69 17.05 50.63
C SER A 614 16.47 18.25 50.04
N ASP A 615 17.64 18.00 49.43
CA ASP A 615 18.44 19.01 48.72
C ASP A 615 18.42 18.78 47.20
N MET A 616 17.24 18.55 46.63
CA MET A 616 17.11 18.29 45.19
C MET A 616 17.66 19.41 44.29
N MET A 617 17.73 20.65 44.79
CA MET A 617 18.25 21.78 44.02
C MET A 617 19.74 21.63 43.72
N ARG A 618 20.53 21.14 44.68
CA ARG A 618 21.95 20.85 44.49
C ARG A 618 22.18 19.63 43.60
N HIS A 619 21.36 18.59 43.74
CA HIS A 619 21.58 17.30 43.08
C HIS A 619 21.04 17.25 41.64
N ARG A 620 20.20 18.20 41.24
CA ARG A 620 19.55 18.24 39.93
C ARG A 620 20.27 19.19 38.98
N ILE A 621 20.86 18.63 37.93
CA ILE A 621 21.53 19.40 36.88
C ILE A 621 20.66 19.42 35.62
N PRO A 622 20.11 20.59 35.22
CA PRO A 622 19.32 20.74 34.01
C PRO A 622 20.21 20.72 32.76
N PHE A 623 19.72 20.06 31.70
CA PHE A 623 20.31 20.18 30.36
C PHE A 623 19.77 21.42 29.65
N LYS A 624 20.64 22.14 28.95
CA LYS A 624 20.32 23.26 28.07
C LYS A 624 20.76 22.92 26.65
N TYR A 625 19.85 23.08 25.71
CA TYR A 625 20.18 23.00 24.29
C TYR A 625 20.79 24.33 23.84
N SER A 626 21.96 24.25 23.22
CA SER A 626 22.81 25.39 22.83
C SER A 626 22.92 25.60 21.32
N GLY A 627 22.25 24.77 20.50
CA GLY A 627 22.17 24.92 19.05
C GLY A 627 22.91 23.83 18.27
N PRO A 628 23.36 24.12 17.03
CA PRO A 628 23.89 23.12 16.09
C PRO A 628 25.04 22.25 16.62
N ALA A 629 25.90 22.81 17.47
CA ALA A 629 27.02 22.08 18.09
C ALA A 629 26.57 20.88 18.95
N ASP A 630 25.38 20.98 19.57
CA ASP A 630 24.77 19.86 20.30
C ASP A 630 24.27 18.77 19.34
N ASP A 631 23.64 19.16 18.22
CA ASP A 631 23.15 18.23 17.20
C ASP A 631 24.28 17.43 16.53
N GLU A 632 25.38 18.12 16.23
CA GLU A 632 26.60 17.52 15.68
C GLU A 632 27.23 16.54 16.68
N ALA A 633 27.40 16.94 17.94
CA ALA A 633 27.95 16.08 18.99
C ALA A 633 27.10 14.82 19.19
N ILE A 634 25.76 14.96 19.22
CA ILE A 634 24.84 13.81 19.32
C ILE A 634 24.97 12.91 18.09
N THR A 635 25.10 13.50 16.90
CA THR A 635 25.23 12.73 15.65
C THR A 635 26.55 11.96 15.59
N LEU A 636 27.67 12.58 15.97
CA LEU A 636 28.97 11.94 16.13
C LEU A 636 28.89 10.72 17.06
N ALA A 637 28.26 10.90 18.23
CA ALA A 637 28.16 9.85 19.23
C ALA A 637 27.32 8.64 18.80
N PHE A 638 26.18 8.86 18.12
CA PHE A 638 25.16 7.80 17.92
C PHE A 638 24.93 7.34 16.48
N SER A 639 25.46 8.05 15.47
CA SER A 639 25.32 7.64 14.07
C SER A 639 26.24 6.45 13.75
N LYS A 640 25.70 5.39 13.16
CA LYS A 640 26.53 4.26 12.71
C LYS A 640 27.46 4.61 11.54
N LYS A 641 27.26 5.76 10.89
CA LYS A 641 28.10 6.24 9.78
C LYS A 641 29.36 6.96 10.25
N MET A 642 29.35 7.52 11.47
CA MET A 642 30.45 8.33 12.01
C MET A 642 31.50 7.47 12.74
N VAL A 643 31.91 6.33 12.16
CA VAL A 643 32.81 5.40 12.85
C VAL A 643 34.22 5.96 12.93
N ASP A 644 34.72 6.54 11.85
CA ASP A 644 36.10 7.01 11.77
C ASP A 644 36.28 8.32 12.53
N GLU A 645 35.31 9.23 12.45
CA GLU A 645 35.25 10.46 13.22
C GLU A 645 35.20 10.16 14.73
N ARG A 646 34.51 9.09 15.16
CA ARG A 646 34.56 8.66 16.56
C ARG A 646 35.93 8.14 16.98
N LYS A 647 36.68 7.48 16.10
CA LYS A 647 38.05 7.04 16.43
C LYS A 647 38.95 8.24 16.65
N GLU A 648 38.86 9.24 15.79
CA GLU A 648 39.60 10.50 15.92
C GLU A 648 39.22 11.24 17.20
N TRP A 649 37.92 11.34 17.49
CA TRP A 649 37.39 11.94 18.72
C TRP A 649 37.95 11.27 19.99
N LEU A 650 37.91 9.94 20.07
CA LEU A 650 38.43 9.18 21.21
C LEU A 650 39.95 9.31 21.35
N THR A 651 40.66 9.26 20.23
CA THR A 651 42.13 9.40 20.18
C THR A 651 42.56 10.80 20.65
N SER A 652 41.89 11.84 20.16
CA SER A 652 42.16 13.23 20.53
C SER A 652 41.97 13.46 22.03
N PHE A 653 40.90 12.91 22.62
CA PHE A 653 40.69 12.96 24.06
C PHE A 653 41.81 12.26 24.85
N MET A 654 42.24 11.06 24.40
CA MET A 654 43.33 10.32 25.06
C MET A 654 44.66 11.09 25.00
N ILE A 655 44.99 11.69 23.85
CA ILE A 655 46.20 12.50 23.67
C ILE A 655 46.14 13.74 24.58
N ASN A 656 45.02 14.46 24.60
CA ASN A 656 44.87 15.64 25.45
C ASN A 656 45.02 15.29 26.94
N ARG A 657 44.40 14.19 27.39
CA ARG A 657 44.52 13.72 28.77
C ARG A 657 45.94 13.29 29.13
N ARG A 658 46.71 12.77 28.17
CA ARG A 658 48.12 12.43 28.36
C ARG A 658 48.98 13.70 28.48
N GLN A 659 48.82 14.65 27.56
CA GLN A 659 49.54 15.92 27.59
C GLN A 659 49.30 16.69 28.89
N ARG A 660 48.04 16.76 29.36
CA ARG A 660 47.74 17.40 30.66
C ARG A 660 48.49 16.76 31.82
N ARG A 661 48.56 15.43 31.86
CA ARG A 661 49.33 14.70 32.89
C ARG A 661 50.83 14.97 32.79
N GLU A 662 51.38 15.01 31.58
CA GLU A 662 52.81 15.33 31.36
C GLU A 662 53.15 16.78 31.79
N HIS A 663 52.19 17.70 31.69
CA HIS A 663 52.35 19.10 32.09
C HIS A 663 51.83 19.44 33.50
N ASN A 664 51.47 18.45 34.34
CA ASN A 664 50.87 18.66 35.67
C ASN A 664 49.64 19.61 35.66
N LEU A 665 48.88 19.61 34.57
CA LEU A 665 47.63 20.36 34.46
C LEU A 665 46.47 19.56 35.08
N PRO A 666 45.50 20.25 35.71
CA PRO A 666 44.33 19.58 36.30
C PRO A 666 43.51 18.85 35.23
N GLU A 667 42.98 17.69 35.61
CA GLU A 667 42.02 16.97 34.78
C GLU A 667 40.72 17.78 34.65
N GLU A 668 40.15 17.78 33.45
CA GLU A 668 38.85 18.41 33.21
C GLU A 668 37.72 17.46 33.62
N TYR A 669 36.94 17.88 34.61
CA TYR A 669 35.76 17.17 35.05
C TYR A 669 34.51 17.93 34.63
N LEU A 670 33.45 17.21 34.26
CA LEU A 670 32.17 17.84 33.89
C LEU A 670 31.51 18.51 35.10
N TYR A 671 31.75 17.99 36.31
CA TYR A 671 31.04 18.38 37.53
C TYR A 671 32.00 19.03 38.53
N GLY A 672 31.80 20.34 38.76
CA GLY A 672 32.43 21.12 39.83
C GLY A 672 31.39 21.83 40.71
N GLN A 673 31.83 22.48 41.79
CA GLN A 673 30.96 23.15 42.78
C GLN A 673 30.03 24.21 42.18
N GLU A 674 30.42 24.84 41.07
CA GLU A 674 29.65 25.90 40.40
C GLU A 674 28.74 25.39 39.26
N THR A 675 28.66 24.07 39.04
CA THR A 675 27.94 23.53 37.88
C THR A 675 26.43 23.57 38.07
N THR A 676 25.77 24.55 37.45
CA THR A 676 24.31 24.76 37.57
C THR A 676 23.49 24.30 36.36
N SER A 677 24.13 24.05 35.21
CA SER A 677 23.49 23.52 34.00
C SER A 677 24.52 22.90 33.04
N LEU A 678 24.10 22.00 32.15
CA LEU A 678 24.98 21.34 31.17
C LEU A 678 24.45 21.43 29.74
N THR A 679 25.34 21.55 28.77
CA THR A 679 25.01 21.40 27.35
C THR A 679 25.13 19.93 26.92
N TYR A 680 24.51 19.55 25.80
CA TYR A 680 24.69 18.19 25.26
C TYR A 680 26.11 18.00 24.73
N HIS A 681 26.70 19.04 24.13
CA HIS A 681 28.07 19.07 23.66
C HIS A 681 29.07 18.80 24.78
N ASP A 682 29.01 19.56 25.89
CA ASP A 682 29.90 19.37 27.04
C ASP A 682 29.78 17.96 27.62
N PHE A 683 28.53 17.49 27.78
CA PHE A 683 28.28 16.17 28.30
C PHE A 683 28.89 15.08 27.40
N ILE A 684 28.72 15.18 26.09
CA ILE A 684 29.27 14.19 25.15
C ILE A 684 30.79 14.21 25.22
N ASN A 685 31.39 15.40 25.14
CA ASN A 685 32.83 15.56 25.02
C ASN A 685 33.62 15.44 26.34
N LYS A 686 32.96 15.52 27.50
CA LYS A 686 33.63 15.40 28.80
C LYS A 686 33.22 14.16 29.60
N GLU A 687 32.01 13.61 29.40
CA GLU A 687 31.49 12.47 30.19
C GLU A 687 31.29 11.22 29.33
N LEU A 688 30.60 11.32 28.18
CA LEU A 688 30.37 10.17 27.31
C LEU A 688 31.66 9.61 26.71
N VAL A 689 32.61 10.50 26.42
CA VAL A 689 33.95 10.11 25.93
C VAL A 689 34.68 9.21 26.94
N GLN A 690 34.50 9.45 28.25
CA GLN A 690 35.11 8.63 29.31
C GLN A 690 34.48 7.23 29.31
N PHE A 691 33.15 7.16 29.20
CA PHE A 691 32.45 5.88 29.08
C PHE A 691 32.92 5.10 27.84
N SER A 692 33.08 5.77 26.70
CA SER A 692 33.47 5.16 25.43
C SER A 692 34.91 4.65 25.47
N ASN A 693 35.84 5.41 26.05
CA ASN A 693 37.21 4.96 26.27
C ASN A 693 37.28 3.82 27.30
N SER A 694 36.51 3.87 28.38
CA SER A 694 36.41 2.75 29.33
C SER A 694 35.80 1.49 28.68
N ASP A 695 34.88 1.65 27.72
CA ASP A 695 34.35 0.54 26.92
C ASP A 695 35.41 -0.09 26.03
N ASN A 696 36.27 0.73 25.41
CA ASN A 696 37.42 0.25 24.66
C ASN A 696 38.41 -0.50 25.57
N GLU A 697 38.78 0.09 26.72
CA GLU A 697 39.71 -0.53 27.68
C GLU A 697 39.22 -1.90 28.18
N ARG A 698 37.91 -2.05 28.43
CA ARG A 698 37.36 -3.35 28.87
C ARG A 698 37.13 -4.34 27.73
N SER A 699 37.09 -3.88 26.48
CA SER A 699 36.72 -4.70 25.32
C SER A 699 37.90 -5.09 24.43
N ILE A 700 38.93 -4.24 24.34
CA ILE A 700 40.14 -4.43 23.53
C ILE A 700 41.24 -5.01 24.42
N PRO A 701 41.90 -6.12 24.01
CA PRO A 701 43.00 -6.69 24.78
C PRO A 701 44.24 -5.80 24.73
N CYS A 702 45.10 -5.92 25.75
CA CYS A 702 46.42 -5.29 25.71
C CYS A 702 47.33 -6.04 24.73
N LEU A 703 48.18 -5.31 24.01
CA LEU A 703 49.14 -5.89 23.06
C LEU A 703 50.16 -6.82 23.73
N VAL A 704 50.54 -6.50 24.98
CA VAL A 704 51.63 -7.20 25.69
C VAL A 704 51.22 -8.61 26.14
N ASP A 705 50.03 -8.75 26.72
CA ASP A 705 49.57 -10.02 27.30
C ASP A 705 48.38 -10.65 26.54
N GLY A 706 47.78 -9.93 25.58
CA GLY A 706 46.60 -10.39 24.85
C GLY A 706 45.32 -10.42 25.69
N LEU A 707 45.31 -9.85 26.90
CA LEU A 707 44.21 -9.97 27.86
C LEU A 707 43.39 -8.69 27.99
N LYS A 708 42.08 -8.87 28.14
CA LYS A 708 41.16 -7.83 28.62
C LYS A 708 41.26 -7.69 30.15
N PRO A 709 40.93 -6.53 30.73
CA PRO A 709 41.01 -6.33 32.18
C PRO A 709 40.28 -7.38 33.02
N GLY A 710 39.10 -7.85 32.57
CA GLY A 710 38.36 -8.92 33.26
C GLY A 710 39.12 -10.24 33.29
N GLN A 711 39.73 -10.63 32.17
CA GLN A 711 40.55 -11.84 32.04
C GLN A 711 41.79 -11.76 32.93
N ARG A 712 42.48 -10.60 32.91
CA ARG A 712 43.65 -10.34 33.74
C ARG A 712 43.34 -10.42 35.23
N LYS A 713 42.19 -9.89 35.68
CA LYS A 713 41.74 -9.97 37.07
C LYS A 713 41.40 -11.39 37.52
N VAL A 714 40.85 -12.21 36.63
CA VAL A 714 40.61 -13.64 36.88
C VAL A 714 41.94 -14.35 37.12
N LEU A 715 42.89 -14.24 36.18
CA LEU A 715 44.21 -14.88 36.30
C LEU A 715 44.98 -14.40 37.54
N PHE A 716 44.97 -13.09 37.80
CA PHE A 716 45.54 -12.53 39.03
C PHE A 716 44.95 -13.16 40.29
N CYS A 717 43.63 -13.35 40.35
CA CYS A 717 42.98 -13.99 41.49
C CYS A 717 43.39 -15.47 41.61
N CYS A 718 43.44 -16.21 40.49
CA CYS A 718 43.90 -17.60 40.49
C CYS A 718 45.34 -17.73 41.01
N PHE A 719 46.26 -16.88 40.53
CA PHE A 719 47.64 -16.86 41.01
C PHE A 719 47.75 -16.47 42.47
N LYS A 720 46.95 -15.48 42.91
CA LYS A 720 46.94 -15.01 44.30
C LYS A 720 46.37 -16.04 45.28
N ARG A 721 45.34 -16.78 44.88
CA ARG A 721 44.75 -17.88 45.67
C ARG A 721 45.67 -19.10 45.71
N ASN A 722 46.39 -19.36 44.61
CA ASN A 722 47.31 -20.50 44.47
C ASN A 722 46.63 -21.86 44.78
N ASP A 723 45.34 -21.97 44.48
CA ASP A 723 44.57 -23.20 44.67
C ASP A 723 45.00 -24.25 43.62
N LYS A 724 45.48 -25.41 44.07
CA LYS A 724 45.81 -26.55 43.19
C LYS A 724 44.66 -27.54 42.99
N ARG A 725 43.50 -27.27 43.61
CA ARG A 725 42.28 -28.10 43.55
C ARG A 725 41.20 -27.34 42.79
N GLU A 726 40.27 -28.08 42.18
CA GLU A 726 39.13 -27.48 41.49
C GLU A 726 38.24 -26.68 42.46
N VAL A 727 37.74 -25.53 42.00
CA VAL A 727 36.84 -24.66 42.75
C VAL A 727 35.63 -24.35 41.87
N LYS A 728 34.44 -24.31 42.47
CA LYS A 728 33.22 -23.93 41.75
C LYS A 728 33.36 -22.51 41.19
N VAL A 729 33.03 -22.34 39.90
CA VAL A 729 33.14 -21.05 39.20
C VAL A 729 32.47 -19.90 39.96
N ALA A 730 31.34 -20.16 40.63
CA ALA A 730 30.66 -19.15 41.45
C ALA A 730 31.48 -18.64 42.64
N GLN A 731 32.22 -19.54 43.32
CA GLN A 731 33.08 -19.18 44.44
C GLN A 731 34.33 -18.42 43.96
N LEU A 732 34.88 -18.84 42.82
CA LEU A 732 35.99 -18.15 42.19
C LEU A 732 35.58 -16.74 41.73
N ALA A 733 34.39 -16.58 41.14
CA ALA A 733 33.86 -15.28 40.74
C ALA A 733 33.68 -14.32 41.93
N GLY A 734 33.16 -14.81 43.07
CA GLY A 734 33.08 -14.01 44.31
C GLY A 734 34.46 -13.58 44.81
N SER A 735 35.46 -14.47 44.71
CA SER A 735 36.84 -14.18 45.08
C SER A 735 37.51 -13.16 44.16
N VAL A 736 37.24 -13.25 42.85
CA VAL A 736 37.70 -12.26 41.87
C VAL A 736 37.09 -10.89 42.19
N ALA A 737 35.81 -10.84 42.54
CA ALA A 737 35.13 -9.60 42.92
C ALA A 737 35.76 -8.93 44.15
N GLU A 738 36.05 -9.72 45.19
CA GLU A 738 36.66 -9.26 46.43
C GLU A 738 38.13 -8.86 46.25
N MET A 739 38.96 -9.75 45.72
CA MET A 739 40.43 -9.62 45.74
C MET A 739 40.98 -8.69 44.66
N SER A 740 40.25 -8.48 43.56
CA SER A 740 40.72 -7.68 42.42
C SER A 740 40.00 -6.34 42.27
N ALA A 741 39.12 -5.98 43.24
CA ALA A 741 38.23 -4.84 43.13
C ALA A 741 37.46 -4.85 41.80
N TYR A 742 36.85 -6.00 41.45
CA TYR A 742 36.02 -6.08 40.25
C TYR A 742 34.63 -5.52 40.55
N HIS A 743 34.30 -4.40 39.91
CA HIS A 743 33.11 -3.62 40.23
C HIS A 743 31.91 -3.91 39.30
N HIS A 744 32.03 -4.85 38.37
CA HIS A 744 30.92 -5.31 37.54
C HIS A 744 30.26 -6.54 38.17
N GLY A 745 28.93 -6.70 37.98
CA GLY A 745 28.18 -7.80 38.60
C GLY A 745 28.80 -9.17 38.35
N GLU A 746 28.76 -10.05 39.36
CA GLU A 746 29.47 -11.34 39.39
C GLU A 746 29.22 -12.18 38.14
N VAL A 747 28.00 -12.17 37.59
CA VAL A 747 27.59 -12.81 36.31
C VAL A 747 28.50 -12.43 35.13
N ARG A 748 29.04 -11.20 35.09
CA ARG A 748 29.99 -10.76 34.04
C ARG A 748 31.43 -11.23 34.27
N ALA A 749 31.78 -11.68 35.47
CA ALA A 749 33.03 -12.40 35.73
C ALA A 749 32.92 -13.87 35.29
N PHE A 750 31.72 -14.47 35.33
CA PHE A 750 31.49 -15.84 34.85
C PHE A 750 31.81 -16.03 33.36
N VAL A 751 31.50 -15.06 32.50
CA VAL A 751 31.67 -15.20 31.04
C VAL A 751 33.15 -15.33 30.62
N PRO A 752 34.09 -14.47 31.09
CA PRO A 752 35.52 -14.72 30.87
C PRO A 752 35.98 -16.04 31.49
N LEU A 753 35.47 -16.41 32.68
CA LEU A 753 35.79 -17.66 33.38
C LEU A 753 35.42 -18.89 32.56
N THR A 754 34.23 -18.94 31.95
CA THR A 754 33.83 -20.06 31.08
C THR A 754 34.56 -20.06 29.75
N SER A 755 34.95 -18.90 29.22
CA SER A 755 35.71 -18.79 27.96
C SER A 755 37.16 -19.28 28.07
N PHE A 756 37.72 -19.30 29.28
CA PHE A 756 39.06 -19.85 29.56
C PHE A 756 39.05 -21.37 29.81
N ILE A 757 37.88 -21.94 30.08
CA ILE A 757 37.70 -23.35 30.48
C ILE A 757 37.28 -24.23 29.29
N VAL A 758 36.85 -23.63 28.17
CA VAL A 758 36.54 -24.33 26.91
C VAL A 758 37.76 -24.41 26.01
#